data_AF-A0A812XT79-F1
#
_entry.id   AF-A0A812XT79-F1
#
_cell.length_a   1.000
_cell.length_b   1.000
_cell.length_c   1.000
_cell.angle_alpha   90.00
_cell.angle_beta   90.00
_cell.angle_gamma   90.00
#
_symmetry.space_group_name_H-M   'P 1'
#
loop_
_entity.id
_entity.type
_entity.pdbx_description
1 polymer ?
#
loop_
_entity_poly.entity_id
_entity_poly.type
_entity_poly.pdbx_seq_one_letter_code
_entity_poly.pdbx_strand_id
1 'polypeptide(L)'
;MPEISTEESQRQAIQALDPELAGLLQCKDVSVQTQAMLASKKVKSIGRLAAVADDRSGVREFCNTVLGLKSVADGAVEVASVVDAWSSAQVRVEARHKAEAEAVVGGLPKVVARTELSQLRDRFEQSFFKIPDKLMPANATLEQHFDMLDNGEFTALSLREYASKDDASQEPFAATIDRSTGAIKVRKGHMQMPLPTSAEELRLRLRVVAHCFVMCSLRYPHMPVLQGIAPHHFSNYADFLLGEFVMNLHAKDASGKVVASPAFDLVLSYDFQLRKNVMKLMNAGLKLTSALEQAVADVEIKERFFITPCALRSHFPADVPVPALGQGRHRSRSREARHRSKGNGKGKSGRFAGKLKTVTEDGVQICFRFNNSHERCRGKCERAHVCQLCLGKHPLHACPEAAGKKEAAAQFSAGSQGPAQASLFQPRGGPMRTFYKGRWRSIHDGGLLARSLAGGRAELGAQREVAALARNRSQRFSAVGAGNEPCRKQQQGRSCRCLLTDGRGQADLVPFEGAAADTAGEVDAFLMSCGMGVLSSGSDQHSEVHFRRLAGALQLLQDPDFAYLTAMAEHGVSLGVDKSMPRVPEVFEEKCKWNREFTEDAMAPEQIAENYASSKECMSTIREQVYEDVAKGLVERMSLSEARARFPGRLAIAALGAVPKGAGSDEVRVVFDASYSIDINRRIKVLDQLRSPLIDDVSAVLRQLREEFESVKASPSWFSLVYDIAMAHRLVPVRPEDWGLQAFSLDEPEEVFVHKRGTFGVCSAAYWWSRVASGAVRLLHALADRDLAVYHMLYSDDGWLNATGEYFWRKILFWIFALQVFEFPLSWKKVRGGREVQWIGYQLNVKDFSRGISDKKVRWFSEWLGKHSNAGGVLGHDLKAALGRLTFVGGALQHVRPFLGPLFAWSAVLSPGHFVQFPSAVYLILCFIREEISRVSMKVVERIPQEEGDFFRVDARADKDCVVVGGWESMGGCCTHEARWFSVRLNRRNAPWAFVKGEPFRVIASRGVACQGQEVGSVSAVHVLRCASLLHAVLHVRCTWNLLVRVVLSQGCAWDVNCWGGCPPGAHSRLAGVFLFSHPPAL
;
A
#
# COMPACT_ATOMS: atom_id res chain seq x y z
N MET A 1 55.61 24.15 -44.68
CA MET A 1 54.31 23.44 -44.64
C MET A 1 54.23 22.62 -45.91
N PRO A 2 53.85 21.34 -45.88
CA PRO A 2 53.86 20.56 -47.11
C PRO A 2 52.87 21.19 -48.08
N GLU A 3 53.36 21.57 -49.26
CA GLU A 3 52.52 22.06 -50.33
C GLU A 3 51.50 20.96 -50.65
N ILE A 4 50.21 21.27 -50.49
CA ILE A 4 49.14 20.38 -50.92
C ILE A 4 49.00 20.52 -52.45
N SER A 5 50.09 20.28 -53.18
CA SER A 5 50.22 20.52 -54.62
C SER A 5 49.89 19.27 -55.45
N THR A 6 49.96 18.08 -54.85
CA THR A 6 49.61 16.83 -55.52
C THR A 6 48.14 16.46 -55.25
N GLU A 7 47.43 15.99 -56.28
CA GLU A 7 46.03 15.56 -56.17
C GLU A 7 45.81 14.51 -55.05
N GLU A 8 46.80 13.64 -54.84
CA GLU A 8 46.74 12.59 -53.83
C GLU A 8 46.82 13.14 -52.40
N SER A 9 47.64 14.18 -52.17
CA SER A 9 47.69 14.90 -50.89
C SER A 9 46.41 15.68 -50.62
N GLN A 10 45.81 16.28 -51.66
CA GLN A 10 44.52 16.97 -51.55
C GLN A 10 43.41 15.98 -51.17
N ARG A 11 43.35 14.80 -51.80
CA ARG A 11 42.38 13.75 -51.46
C ARG A 11 42.55 13.24 -50.03
N GLN A 12 43.77 13.02 -49.56
CA GLN A 12 44.02 12.62 -48.16
C GLN A 12 43.59 13.70 -47.16
N ALA A 13 43.82 14.98 -47.46
CA ALA A 13 43.38 16.07 -46.61
C ALA A 13 41.84 16.17 -46.56
N ILE A 14 41.16 15.98 -47.69
CA ILE A 14 39.69 16.00 -47.79
C ILE A 14 39.06 14.83 -47.04
N GLN A 15 39.68 13.65 -47.01
CA GLN A 15 39.21 12.52 -46.19
C GLN A 15 39.16 12.83 -44.68
N ALA A 16 39.92 13.83 -44.22
CA ALA A 16 39.89 14.26 -42.83
C ALA A 16 38.75 15.26 -42.52
N LEU A 17 37.99 15.72 -43.52
CA LEU A 17 36.79 16.53 -43.33
C LEU A 17 35.61 15.66 -42.88
N ASP A 18 34.73 16.24 -42.06
CA ASP A 18 33.44 15.62 -41.76
C ASP A 18 32.64 15.43 -43.08
N PRO A 19 32.01 14.27 -43.32
CA PRO A 19 31.29 13.98 -44.56
C PRO A 19 30.19 14.99 -44.90
N GLU A 20 29.56 15.58 -43.88
CA GLU A 20 28.51 16.58 -44.08
C GLU A 20 29.11 17.92 -44.52
N LEU A 21 30.26 18.30 -43.98
CA LEU A 21 31.01 19.48 -44.42
C LEU A 21 31.54 19.29 -45.84
N ALA A 22 32.13 18.13 -46.13
CA ALA A 22 32.62 17.80 -47.48
C ALA A 22 31.48 17.87 -48.52
N GLY A 23 30.32 17.30 -48.19
CA GLY A 23 29.13 17.39 -49.04
C GLY A 23 28.61 18.82 -49.22
N LEU A 24 28.61 19.63 -48.16
CA LEU A 24 28.20 21.04 -48.24
C LEU A 24 29.14 21.85 -49.14
N LEU A 25 30.45 21.67 -49.00
CA LEU A 25 31.47 22.36 -49.82
C LEU A 25 31.35 21.94 -51.29
N GLN A 26 31.07 20.66 -51.55
CA GLN A 26 30.85 20.17 -52.91
C GLN A 26 29.54 20.69 -53.53
N CYS A 27 28.44 20.75 -52.77
CA CYS A 27 27.18 21.33 -53.25
C CYS A 27 27.24 22.83 -53.52
N LYS A 28 28.26 23.52 -52.99
CA LYS A 28 28.49 24.96 -53.17
C LYS A 28 29.66 25.24 -54.11
N ASP A 29 30.10 24.24 -54.88
CA ASP A 29 31.15 24.35 -55.90
C ASP A 29 32.48 24.94 -55.37
N VAL A 30 32.84 24.63 -54.12
CA VAL A 30 34.16 25.01 -53.57
C VAL A 30 35.23 24.08 -54.16
N SER A 31 36.32 24.64 -54.70
CA SER A 31 37.36 23.86 -55.37
C SER A 31 38.05 22.86 -54.43
N VAL A 32 38.53 21.74 -55.01
CA VAL A 32 39.24 20.66 -54.29
C VAL A 32 40.45 21.19 -53.52
N GLN A 33 41.17 22.15 -54.10
CA GLN A 33 42.32 22.80 -53.47
C GLN A 33 41.90 23.57 -52.20
N THR A 34 40.82 24.36 -52.26
CA THR A 34 40.30 25.11 -51.11
C THR A 34 39.75 24.19 -50.02
N GLN A 35 39.08 23.09 -50.39
CA GLN A 35 38.61 22.08 -49.43
C GLN A 35 39.78 21.45 -48.65
N ALA A 36 40.86 21.08 -49.35
CA ALA A 36 42.05 20.53 -48.73
C ALA A 36 42.76 21.55 -47.81
N MET A 37 42.77 22.83 -48.21
CA MET A 37 43.29 23.93 -47.39
C MET A 37 42.49 24.10 -46.09
N LEU A 38 41.16 24.10 -46.15
CA LEU A 38 40.29 24.15 -44.97
C LEU A 38 40.60 22.99 -43.99
N ALA A 39 40.75 21.77 -44.51
CA ALA A 39 41.08 20.59 -43.72
C ALA A 39 42.45 20.72 -43.03
N SER A 40 43.46 21.22 -43.75
CA SER A 40 44.82 21.43 -43.23
C SER A 40 44.89 22.48 -42.12
N LYS A 41 44.02 23.50 -42.19
CA LYS A 41 43.85 24.55 -41.17
C LYS A 41 42.94 24.14 -40.01
N LYS A 42 42.63 22.84 -39.90
CA LYS A 42 41.81 22.23 -38.82
C LYS A 42 40.33 22.67 -38.83
N VAL A 43 39.84 23.29 -39.90
CA VAL A 43 38.41 23.55 -40.13
C VAL A 43 37.79 22.29 -40.74
N LYS A 44 37.55 21.31 -39.87
CA LYS A 44 37.15 19.95 -40.28
C LYS A 44 35.66 19.63 -40.09
N SER A 45 34.86 20.53 -39.51
CA SER A 45 33.44 20.29 -39.24
C SER A 45 32.60 21.53 -39.51
N ILE A 46 31.30 21.34 -39.78
CA ILE A 46 30.33 22.43 -40.03
C ILE A 46 30.30 23.42 -38.87
N GLY A 47 30.34 22.93 -37.62
CA GLY A 47 30.38 23.79 -36.43
C GLY A 47 31.61 24.69 -36.38
N ARG A 48 32.79 24.15 -36.76
CA ARG A 48 34.00 24.97 -36.84
C ARG A 48 33.93 25.97 -37.97
N LEU A 49 33.43 25.57 -39.14
CA LEU A 49 33.25 26.50 -40.26
C LEU A 49 32.33 27.65 -39.85
N ALA A 50 31.15 27.35 -39.30
CA ALA A 50 30.18 28.34 -38.85
C ALA A 50 30.73 29.35 -37.81
N ALA A 51 31.71 28.92 -37.01
CA ALA A 51 32.36 29.72 -35.98
C ALA A 51 33.69 30.39 -36.42
N VAL A 52 34.09 30.29 -37.69
CA VAL A 52 35.33 30.90 -38.20
C VAL A 52 35.31 32.43 -38.07
N ALA A 53 34.14 33.05 -38.20
CA ALA A 53 33.92 34.48 -38.06
C ALA A 53 32.46 34.76 -37.70
N ASP A 54 32.18 35.96 -37.21
CA ASP A 54 30.83 36.39 -36.82
C ASP A 54 30.05 37.00 -38.00
N ASP A 55 30.75 37.55 -39.00
CA ASP A 55 30.16 38.27 -40.13
C ASP A 55 30.80 37.93 -41.49
N ARG A 56 30.15 38.35 -42.58
CA ARG A 56 30.63 38.11 -43.96
C ARG A 56 31.97 38.81 -44.23
N SER A 57 32.29 39.89 -43.53
CA SER A 57 33.57 40.61 -43.61
C SER A 57 34.72 39.72 -43.13
N GLY A 58 34.56 39.16 -41.93
CA GLY A 58 35.56 38.31 -41.29
C GLY A 58 35.83 37.02 -42.05
N VAL A 59 34.81 36.43 -42.69
CA VAL A 59 35.03 35.25 -43.55
C VAL A 59 35.84 35.60 -44.81
N ARG A 60 35.56 36.75 -45.43
CA ARG A 60 36.35 37.21 -46.59
C ARG A 60 37.78 37.51 -46.19
N GLU A 61 37.99 38.10 -45.02
CA GLU A 61 39.33 38.30 -44.45
C GLU A 61 40.03 36.97 -44.18
N PHE A 62 39.33 35.98 -43.62
CA PHE A 62 39.84 34.62 -43.43
C PHE A 62 40.25 33.96 -44.76
N CYS A 63 39.45 34.10 -45.82
CA CYS A 63 39.80 33.60 -47.14
C CYS A 63 41.05 34.27 -47.71
N ASN A 64 41.18 35.59 -47.54
CA ASN A 64 42.33 36.36 -48.03
C ASN A 64 43.62 36.05 -47.24
N THR A 65 43.53 36.00 -45.91
CA THR A 65 44.70 35.94 -45.02
C THR A 65 45.12 34.52 -44.66
N VAL A 66 44.16 33.61 -44.43
CA VAL A 66 44.42 32.25 -43.94
C VAL A 66 44.41 31.23 -45.07
N LEU A 67 43.50 31.35 -46.04
CA LEU A 67 43.43 30.47 -47.21
C LEU A 67 44.26 30.97 -48.40
N GLY A 68 44.67 32.25 -48.40
CA GLY A 68 45.52 32.83 -49.44
C GLY A 68 44.81 33.06 -50.78
N LEU A 69 43.47 33.07 -50.79
CA LEU A 69 42.66 33.32 -51.97
C LEU A 69 42.67 34.83 -52.27
N LYS A 70 43.63 35.32 -53.05
CA LYS A 70 43.70 36.74 -53.43
C LYS A 70 42.56 37.09 -54.39
N SER A 71 41.89 38.20 -54.15
CA SER A 71 40.79 38.76 -54.98
C SER A 71 41.26 39.18 -56.39
N VAL A 72 41.49 38.23 -57.27
CA VAL A 72 41.49 38.39 -58.74
C VAL A 72 40.17 37.76 -59.26
N ALA A 73 39.70 38.09 -60.47
CA ALA A 73 38.35 37.73 -60.95
C ALA A 73 37.91 36.27 -60.67
N ASP A 74 38.81 35.30 -60.82
CA ASP A 74 38.53 33.88 -60.52
C ASP A 74 38.53 33.55 -59.01
N GLY A 75 39.39 34.21 -58.22
CA GLY A 75 39.44 34.06 -56.77
C GLY A 75 38.24 34.69 -56.05
N ALA A 76 37.61 35.71 -56.65
CA ALA A 76 36.40 36.34 -56.09
C ALA A 76 35.20 35.39 -56.10
N VAL A 77 35.07 34.55 -57.14
CA VAL A 77 34.02 33.53 -57.24
C VAL A 77 34.24 32.44 -56.18
N GLU A 78 35.48 31.97 -56.05
CA GLU A 78 35.86 30.97 -55.04
C GLU A 78 35.58 31.47 -53.61
N VAL A 79 35.93 32.73 -53.30
CA VAL A 79 35.63 33.37 -52.01
C VAL A 79 34.12 33.45 -51.78
N ALA A 80 33.33 33.75 -52.81
CA ALA A 80 31.87 33.78 -52.70
C ALA A 80 31.28 32.40 -52.37
N SER A 81 31.78 31.34 -53.00
CA SER A 81 31.39 29.94 -52.73
C SER A 81 31.68 29.55 -51.27
N VAL A 82 32.84 29.93 -50.72
CA VAL A 82 33.19 29.68 -49.32
C VAL A 82 32.29 30.48 -48.35
N VAL A 83 31.98 31.74 -48.67
CA VAL A 83 31.07 32.57 -47.86
C VAL A 83 29.64 32.01 -47.87
N ASP A 84 29.16 31.48 -49.00
CA ASP A 84 27.85 30.83 -49.07
C ASP A 84 27.82 29.49 -48.31
N ALA A 85 28.89 28.70 -48.40
CA ALA A 85 29.05 27.50 -47.59
C ALA A 85 29.08 27.81 -46.08
N TRP A 86 29.77 28.89 -45.66
CA TRP A 86 29.78 29.36 -44.28
C TRP A 86 28.39 29.83 -43.81
N SER A 87 27.69 30.64 -44.61
CA SER A 87 26.34 31.12 -44.28
C SER A 87 25.37 29.95 -44.14
N SER A 88 25.48 28.95 -45.03
CA SER A 88 24.71 27.71 -44.95
C SER A 88 25.07 26.87 -43.72
N ALA A 89 26.34 26.87 -43.32
CA ALA A 89 26.81 26.20 -42.11
C ALA A 89 26.23 26.85 -40.83
N GLN A 90 26.20 28.19 -40.75
CA GLN A 90 25.60 28.91 -39.62
C GLN A 90 24.12 28.56 -39.43
N VAL A 91 23.33 28.60 -40.50
CA VAL A 91 21.90 28.25 -40.45
C VAL A 91 21.70 26.81 -39.97
N ARG A 92 22.53 25.87 -40.41
CA ARG A 92 22.47 24.46 -39.97
C ARG A 92 22.80 24.30 -38.48
N VAL A 93 23.81 25.03 -37.98
CA VAL A 93 24.22 24.98 -36.57
C VAL A 93 23.16 25.60 -35.68
N GLU A 94 22.61 26.76 -36.06
CA GLU A 94 21.54 27.41 -35.31
C GLU A 94 20.29 26.53 -35.24
N ALA A 95 19.88 25.92 -36.37
CA ALA A 95 18.76 24.98 -36.40
C ALA A 95 19.01 23.75 -35.50
N ARG A 96 20.25 23.25 -35.43
CA ARG A 96 20.64 22.15 -34.53
C ARG A 96 20.55 22.54 -33.06
N HIS A 97 21.12 23.68 -32.69
CA HIS A 97 21.06 24.17 -31.31
C HIS A 97 19.61 24.42 -30.86
N LYS A 98 18.77 24.97 -31.76
CA LYS A 98 17.34 25.15 -31.50
C LYS A 98 16.63 23.80 -31.31
N ALA A 99 16.87 22.83 -32.19
CA ALA A 99 16.27 21.50 -32.08
C ALA A 99 16.71 20.76 -30.81
N GLU A 100 17.97 20.89 -30.42
CA GLU A 100 18.50 20.32 -29.17
C GLU A 100 17.86 20.98 -27.94
N ALA A 101 17.78 22.31 -27.90
CA ALA A 101 17.13 23.03 -26.82
C ALA A 101 15.65 22.66 -26.68
N GLU A 102 14.93 22.54 -27.81
CA GLU A 102 13.54 22.07 -27.82
C GLU A 102 13.40 20.62 -27.32
N ALA A 103 14.34 19.73 -27.66
CA ALA A 103 14.32 18.35 -27.19
C ALA A 103 14.53 18.28 -25.66
N VAL A 104 15.48 19.04 -25.12
CA VAL A 104 15.75 19.11 -23.67
C VAL A 104 14.56 19.67 -22.90
N VAL A 105 13.92 20.73 -23.40
CA VAL A 105 12.68 21.29 -22.79
C VAL A 105 11.54 20.28 -22.87
N GLY A 106 11.44 19.56 -23.98
CA GLY A 106 10.41 18.53 -24.21
C GLY A 106 10.62 17.22 -23.44
N GLY A 107 11.78 17.02 -22.79
CA GLY A 107 12.14 15.74 -22.18
C GLY A 107 12.38 14.62 -23.19
N LEU A 108 12.73 14.96 -24.44
CA LEU A 108 12.95 14.00 -25.52
C LEU A 108 14.45 13.76 -25.73
N PRO A 109 14.87 12.53 -26.08
CA PRO A 109 16.27 12.24 -26.40
C PRO A 109 16.82 13.12 -27.51
N LYS A 110 18.10 13.50 -27.39
CA LYS A 110 18.80 14.30 -28.40
C LYS A 110 19.06 13.48 -29.65
N VAL A 111 18.74 14.04 -30.82
CA VAL A 111 18.98 13.39 -32.11
C VAL A 111 20.48 13.38 -32.39
N VAL A 112 21.02 12.21 -32.71
CA VAL A 112 22.43 12.03 -33.00
C VAL A 112 22.68 12.06 -34.51
N ALA A 113 23.76 12.73 -34.92
CA ALA A 113 24.15 12.82 -36.32
C ALA A 113 24.46 11.42 -36.90
N ARG A 114 23.98 11.14 -38.12
CA ARG A 114 24.21 9.86 -38.80
C ARG A 114 25.70 9.55 -38.98
N THR A 115 26.52 10.58 -39.19
CA THR A 115 27.98 10.46 -39.32
C THR A 115 28.61 9.95 -38.02
N GLU A 116 28.19 10.46 -36.87
CA GLU A 116 28.65 10.01 -35.56
C GLU A 116 28.28 8.54 -35.29
N LEU A 117 27.04 8.14 -35.62
CA LEU A 117 26.62 6.74 -35.49
C LEU A 117 27.42 5.79 -36.39
N SER A 118 27.78 6.24 -37.60
CA SER A 118 28.68 5.48 -38.49
C SER A 118 30.07 5.33 -37.87
N GLN A 119 30.64 6.41 -37.32
CA GLN A 119 31.94 6.35 -36.64
C GLN A 119 31.92 5.44 -35.41
N LEU A 120 30.82 5.42 -34.65
CA LEU A 120 30.65 4.50 -33.52
C LEU A 120 30.58 3.05 -33.96
N ARG A 121 29.92 2.77 -35.10
CA ARG A 121 29.93 1.46 -35.74
C ARG A 121 31.36 1.06 -36.11
N ASP A 122 32.10 1.93 -36.79
CA ASP A 122 33.47 1.64 -37.23
C ASP A 122 34.39 1.36 -36.03
N ARG A 123 34.28 2.15 -34.96
CA ARG A 123 35.02 1.89 -33.70
C ARG A 123 34.65 0.57 -33.05
N PHE A 124 33.37 0.20 -33.07
CA PHE A 124 32.91 -1.09 -32.57
C PHE A 124 33.50 -2.24 -33.41
N GLU A 125 33.42 -2.15 -34.74
CA GLU A 125 33.91 -3.18 -35.66
C GLU A 125 35.45 -3.31 -35.59
N GLN A 126 36.18 -2.22 -35.37
CA GLN A 126 37.63 -2.22 -35.13
C GLN A 126 38.01 -2.88 -33.81
N SER A 127 37.19 -2.70 -32.76
CA SER A 127 37.51 -3.20 -31.41
C SER A 127 37.02 -4.63 -31.17
N PHE A 128 36.01 -5.08 -31.90
CA PHE A 128 35.33 -6.36 -31.66
C PHE A 128 35.18 -7.17 -32.94
N PHE A 129 34.06 -7.03 -33.64
CA PHE A 129 33.74 -7.80 -34.84
C PHE A 129 32.75 -7.02 -35.71
N LYS A 130 32.67 -7.40 -36.98
CA LYS A 130 31.71 -6.81 -37.92
C LYS A 130 30.28 -7.10 -37.50
N ILE A 131 29.51 -6.05 -37.20
CA ILE A 131 28.16 -6.19 -36.65
C ILE A 131 27.12 -6.27 -37.79
N PRO A 132 26.27 -7.31 -37.85
CA PRO A 132 25.17 -7.36 -38.80
C PRO A 132 24.06 -6.38 -38.39
N ASP A 133 23.31 -5.87 -39.37
CA ASP A 133 22.29 -4.84 -39.13
C ASP A 133 21.17 -5.30 -38.16
N LYS A 134 20.88 -6.60 -38.09
CA LYS A 134 19.96 -7.23 -37.12
C LYS A 134 20.42 -7.15 -35.66
N LEU A 135 21.72 -6.93 -35.44
CA LEU A 135 22.30 -6.79 -34.10
C LEU A 135 22.77 -5.36 -33.80
N MET A 136 22.81 -4.52 -34.84
CA MET A 136 23.09 -3.10 -34.71
C MET A 136 21.90 -2.43 -34.02
N PRO A 137 22.08 -1.74 -32.88
CA PRO A 137 21.00 -0.99 -32.26
C PRO A 137 20.40 0.06 -33.22
N ALA A 138 19.09 0.25 -33.17
CA ALA A 138 18.44 1.34 -33.88
C ALA A 138 18.89 2.70 -33.33
N ASN A 139 18.85 3.74 -34.19
CA ASN A 139 19.27 5.08 -33.81
C ASN A 139 18.48 5.60 -32.59
N ALA A 140 17.16 5.45 -32.58
CA ALA A 140 16.30 5.87 -31.47
C ALA A 140 16.66 5.16 -30.14
N THR A 141 16.97 3.86 -30.20
CA THR A 141 17.40 3.08 -29.02
C THR A 141 18.73 3.62 -28.46
N LEU A 142 19.68 3.99 -29.33
CA LEU A 142 20.96 4.57 -28.89
C LEU A 142 20.79 5.98 -28.32
N GLU A 143 19.96 6.81 -28.95
CA GLU A 143 19.65 8.16 -28.48
C GLU A 143 19.07 8.14 -27.07
N GLN A 144 18.17 7.20 -26.76
CA GLN A 144 17.67 7.01 -25.40
C GLN A 144 18.77 6.66 -24.39
N HIS A 145 19.68 5.77 -24.77
CA HIS A 145 20.79 5.37 -23.89
C HIS A 145 21.80 6.50 -23.67
N PHE A 146 22.05 7.33 -24.68
CA PHE A 146 22.89 8.53 -24.52
C PHE A 146 22.21 9.58 -23.66
N ASP A 147 20.89 9.75 -23.79
CA ASP A 147 20.14 10.68 -22.93
C ASP A 147 20.17 10.26 -21.45
N MET A 148 20.08 8.96 -21.15
CA MET A 148 20.26 8.46 -19.76
C MET A 148 21.65 8.80 -19.19
N LEU A 149 22.68 8.76 -20.02
CA LEU A 149 24.05 9.09 -19.63
C LEU A 149 24.23 10.59 -19.43
N ASP A 150 23.71 11.40 -20.37
CA ASP A 150 23.75 12.86 -20.29
C ASP A 150 22.98 13.37 -19.06
N ASN A 151 21.87 12.73 -18.70
CA ASN A 151 21.07 13.04 -17.51
C ASN A 151 21.66 12.47 -16.20
N GLY A 152 22.57 11.49 -16.28
CA GLY A 152 23.21 10.86 -15.12
C GLY A 152 22.29 9.92 -14.32
N GLU A 153 21.21 9.42 -14.93
CA GLU A 153 20.27 8.49 -14.29
C GLU A 153 19.99 7.30 -15.21
N PHE A 154 20.49 6.13 -14.84
CA PHE A 154 20.24 4.89 -15.56
C PHE A 154 18.85 4.33 -15.22
N THR A 155 18.04 4.06 -16.24
CA THR A 155 16.73 3.43 -16.10
C THR A 155 16.65 2.13 -16.90
N ALA A 156 15.94 1.13 -16.37
CA ALA A 156 15.81 -0.17 -17.02
C ALA A 156 14.69 -0.15 -18.06
N LEU A 157 15.05 -0.20 -19.34
CA LEU A 157 14.09 -0.32 -20.46
C LEU A 157 13.51 -1.73 -20.58
N SER A 158 12.28 -1.82 -21.08
CA SER A 158 11.66 -3.08 -21.47
C SER A 158 12.39 -3.68 -22.68
N LEU A 159 12.43 -5.02 -22.79
CA LEU A 159 12.96 -5.68 -24.00
C LEU A 159 12.18 -5.27 -25.27
N ARG A 160 10.95 -4.77 -25.14
CA ARG A 160 10.16 -4.20 -26.24
C ARG A 160 10.75 -2.92 -26.82
N GLU A 161 11.50 -2.17 -26.03
CA GLU A 161 12.06 -0.87 -26.43
C GLU A 161 13.43 -1.03 -27.13
N TYR A 162 14.02 -2.23 -27.08
CA TYR A 162 15.26 -2.52 -27.79
C TYR A 162 14.99 -2.95 -29.24
N ALA A 163 15.06 -2.00 -30.16
CA ALA A 163 15.00 -2.24 -31.60
C ALA A 163 16.40 -2.29 -32.23
N SER A 164 16.55 -3.14 -33.25
CA SER A 164 17.71 -3.14 -34.14
C SER A 164 17.51 -2.22 -35.35
N LYS A 165 18.59 -1.94 -36.08
CA LYS A 165 18.56 -1.14 -37.31
C LYS A 165 17.69 -1.78 -38.39
N ASP A 166 17.66 -3.11 -38.46
CA ASP A 166 16.80 -3.86 -39.40
C ASP A 166 15.32 -3.66 -39.07
N ASP A 167 14.97 -3.70 -37.79
CA ASP A 167 13.61 -3.45 -37.32
C ASP A 167 13.16 -2.02 -37.66
N ALA A 168 14.07 -1.04 -37.57
CA ALA A 168 13.77 0.39 -37.74
C ALA A 168 13.38 0.78 -39.19
N SER A 169 13.55 -0.14 -40.15
CA SER A 169 13.06 0.03 -41.52
C SER A 169 11.53 0.17 -41.61
N GLN A 170 10.79 -0.19 -40.55
CA GLN A 170 9.33 -0.21 -40.50
C GLN A 170 8.72 0.86 -39.57
N GLU A 171 9.46 1.91 -39.19
CA GLU A 171 9.04 2.89 -38.17
C GLU A 171 7.79 3.73 -38.54
N PRO A 172 6.74 3.76 -37.70
CA PRO A 172 5.61 4.68 -37.85
C PRO A 172 5.90 6.08 -37.28
N PHE A 173 5.31 7.11 -37.90
CA PHE A 173 5.33 8.48 -37.38
C PHE A 173 4.43 8.62 -36.13
N ALA A 174 4.89 9.38 -35.14
CA ALA A 174 4.16 9.70 -33.91
C ALA A 174 3.95 11.22 -33.76
N ALA A 175 2.71 11.64 -33.52
CA ALA A 175 2.40 13.03 -33.19
C ALA A 175 2.66 13.31 -31.70
N THR A 176 3.53 14.27 -31.41
CA THR A 176 3.82 14.75 -30.05
C THR A 176 3.29 16.18 -29.90
N ILE A 177 2.49 16.42 -28.87
CA ILE A 177 1.99 17.76 -28.53
C ILE A 177 3.05 18.44 -27.66
N ASP A 178 3.61 19.53 -28.14
CA ASP A 178 4.53 20.37 -27.39
C ASP A 178 3.76 21.00 -26.21
N ARG A 179 4.14 20.64 -24.98
CA ARG A 179 3.43 21.06 -23.76
C ARG A 179 3.57 22.55 -23.48
N SER A 180 4.58 23.20 -24.05
CA SER A 180 4.86 24.62 -23.84
C SER A 180 4.14 25.51 -24.86
N THR A 181 3.97 25.04 -26.10
CA THR A 181 3.38 25.82 -27.20
C THR A 181 2.01 25.34 -27.65
N GLY A 182 1.56 24.15 -27.22
CA GLY A 182 0.31 23.52 -27.66
C GLY A 182 0.35 22.99 -29.11
N ALA A 183 1.47 23.14 -29.82
CA ALA A 183 1.61 22.73 -31.21
C ALA A 183 1.78 21.21 -31.35
N ILE A 184 1.08 20.60 -32.32
CA ILE A 184 1.24 19.20 -32.67
C ILE A 184 2.45 19.07 -33.61
N LYS A 185 3.56 18.49 -33.11
CA LYS A 185 4.74 18.17 -33.91
C LYS A 185 4.75 16.67 -34.23
N VAL A 186 4.68 16.32 -35.51
CA VAL A 186 4.87 14.93 -35.96
C VAL A 186 6.37 14.60 -35.93
N ARG A 187 6.75 13.63 -35.09
CA ARG A 187 8.12 13.11 -34.98
C ARG A 187 8.12 11.61 -35.32
N LYS A 188 9.29 11.00 -35.51
CA LYS A 188 9.37 9.54 -35.62
C LYS A 188 9.07 8.92 -34.25
N GLY A 189 8.15 7.96 -34.21
CA GLY A 189 7.74 7.32 -32.96
C GLY A 189 8.78 6.33 -32.44
N HIS A 190 8.78 6.11 -31.13
CA HIS A 190 9.59 5.04 -30.54
C HIS A 190 8.98 3.68 -30.93
N MET A 191 9.72 2.87 -31.66
CA MET A 191 9.25 1.56 -32.08
C MET A 191 9.20 0.61 -30.87
N GLN A 192 8.09 -0.11 -30.73
CA GLN A 192 7.94 -1.16 -29.73
C GLN A 192 7.92 -2.53 -30.42
N MET A 193 8.93 -3.33 -30.13
CA MET A 193 9.06 -4.69 -30.61
C MET A 193 8.20 -5.64 -29.77
N PRO A 194 7.70 -6.75 -30.36
CA PRO A 194 7.15 -7.85 -29.58
C PRO A 194 8.19 -8.38 -28.58
N LEU A 195 7.70 -8.96 -27.49
CA LEU A 195 8.57 -9.67 -26.54
C LEU A 195 9.15 -10.90 -27.22
N PRO A 196 10.39 -11.29 -26.88
CA PRO A 196 10.94 -12.56 -27.32
C PRO A 196 10.00 -13.71 -26.95
N THR A 197 9.83 -14.66 -27.87
CA THR A 197 8.99 -15.85 -27.68
C THR A 197 9.83 -17.12 -27.52
N SER A 198 11.09 -17.07 -27.97
CA SER A 198 12.05 -18.18 -27.91
C SER A 198 13.37 -17.77 -27.24
N ALA A 199 14.11 -18.76 -26.75
CA ALA A 199 15.43 -18.57 -26.15
C ALA A 199 16.42 -17.88 -27.12
N GLU A 200 16.37 -18.21 -28.41
CA GLU A 200 17.21 -17.59 -29.44
C GLU A 200 16.83 -16.12 -29.69
N GLU A 201 15.54 -15.80 -29.72
CA GLU A 201 15.10 -14.40 -29.81
C GLU A 201 15.54 -13.59 -28.59
N LEU A 202 15.52 -14.18 -27.39
CA LEU A 202 16.02 -13.53 -26.18
C LEU A 202 17.53 -13.30 -26.24
N ARG A 203 18.32 -14.28 -26.72
CA ARG A 203 19.76 -14.11 -26.94
C ARG A 203 20.05 -12.98 -27.90
N LEU A 204 19.36 -12.94 -29.06
CA LEU A 204 19.53 -11.88 -30.05
C LEU A 204 19.17 -10.52 -29.46
N ARG A 205 18.06 -10.41 -28.71
CA ARG A 205 17.65 -9.15 -28.08
C ARG A 205 18.64 -8.69 -27.01
N LEU A 206 19.15 -9.58 -26.17
CA LEU A 206 20.17 -9.25 -25.16
C LEU A 206 21.51 -8.85 -25.77
N ARG A 207 21.86 -9.37 -26.96
CA ARG A 207 23.02 -8.88 -27.73
C ARG A 207 22.82 -7.44 -28.18
N VAL A 208 21.63 -7.05 -28.63
CA VAL A 208 21.32 -5.64 -28.94
C VAL A 208 21.45 -4.76 -27.70
N VAL A 209 20.96 -5.22 -26.54
CA VAL A 209 21.16 -4.52 -25.25
C VAL A 209 22.66 -4.34 -24.95
N ALA A 210 23.45 -5.40 -25.12
CA ALA A 210 24.91 -5.37 -24.93
C ALA A 210 25.57 -4.32 -25.83
N HIS A 211 25.22 -4.33 -27.12
CA HIS A 211 25.79 -3.40 -28.09
C HIS A 211 25.40 -1.94 -27.79
N CYS A 212 24.22 -1.68 -27.21
CA CYS A 212 23.88 -0.33 -26.73
C CYS A 212 24.87 0.16 -25.68
N PHE A 213 25.13 -0.64 -24.63
CA PHE A 213 26.07 -0.27 -23.56
C PHE A 213 27.53 -0.19 -24.04
N VAL A 214 27.95 -1.05 -24.98
CA VAL A 214 29.29 -0.99 -25.58
C VAL A 214 29.44 0.25 -26.47
N MET A 215 28.44 0.61 -27.26
CA MET A 215 28.49 1.85 -28.04
C MET A 215 28.48 3.09 -27.15
N CYS A 216 27.79 3.03 -26.01
CA CYS A 216 27.89 4.06 -24.98
C CYS A 216 29.30 4.17 -24.39
N SER A 217 30.00 3.05 -24.13
CA SER A 217 31.37 3.12 -23.60
C SER A 217 32.37 3.67 -24.63
N LEU A 218 32.16 3.41 -25.92
CA LEU A 218 32.96 3.97 -27.01
C LEU A 218 32.70 5.47 -27.24
N ARG A 219 31.48 5.95 -26.98
CA ARG A 219 31.11 7.38 -27.04
C ARG A 219 31.60 8.14 -25.80
N TYR A 220 31.47 7.54 -24.62
CA TYR A 220 31.80 8.15 -23.31
C TYR A 220 32.92 7.36 -22.59
N PRO A 221 34.16 7.33 -23.12
CA PRO A 221 35.24 6.51 -22.55
C PRO A 221 35.67 6.92 -21.13
N HIS A 222 35.37 8.16 -20.74
CA HIS A 222 35.66 8.70 -19.42
C HIS A 222 34.68 8.24 -18.34
N MET A 223 33.54 7.63 -18.69
CA MET A 223 32.52 7.23 -17.73
C MET A 223 32.93 5.93 -17.00
N PRO A 224 33.25 5.98 -15.70
CA PRO A 224 33.84 4.84 -14.98
C PRO A 224 32.89 3.64 -14.88
N VAL A 225 31.58 3.91 -14.85
CA VAL A 225 30.51 2.89 -14.74
C VAL A 225 30.45 1.97 -15.98
N LEU A 226 30.86 2.46 -17.15
CA LEU A 226 30.84 1.70 -18.41
C LEU A 226 32.21 1.14 -18.81
N GLN A 227 33.26 1.38 -18.01
CA GLN A 227 34.59 0.89 -18.33
C GLN A 227 34.68 -0.63 -18.23
N GLY A 228 35.29 -1.25 -19.25
CA GLY A 228 35.53 -2.69 -19.29
C GLY A 228 34.33 -3.53 -19.79
N ILE A 229 33.23 -2.90 -20.22
CA ILE A 229 32.12 -3.63 -20.84
C ILE A 229 32.53 -4.16 -22.22
N ALA A 230 32.10 -5.38 -22.51
CA ALA A 230 32.33 -6.07 -23.78
C ALA A 230 31.12 -6.97 -24.11
N PRO A 231 30.86 -7.31 -25.38
CA PRO A 231 29.68 -8.07 -25.78
C PRO A 231 29.47 -9.39 -25.04
N HIS A 232 30.55 -10.11 -24.71
CA HIS A 232 30.48 -11.41 -24.05
C HIS A 232 29.87 -11.37 -22.63
N HIS A 233 29.89 -10.23 -21.93
CA HIS A 233 29.28 -10.14 -20.59
C HIS A 233 27.78 -10.38 -20.63
N PHE A 234 27.10 -9.90 -21.68
CA PHE A 234 25.67 -10.18 -21.89
C PHE A 234 25.43 -11.55 -22.49
N SER A 235 26.40 -12.15 -23.19
CA SER A 235 26.36 -13.56 -23.55
C SER A 235 26.35 -14.45 -22.30
N ASN A 236 27.27 -14.20 -21.36
CA ASN A 236 27.33 -14.92 -20.07
C ASN A 236 26.03 -14.73 -19.27
N TYR A 237 25.47 -13.52 -19.28
CA TYR A 237 24.18 -13.23 -18.65
C TYR A 237 23.01 -13.98 -19.32
N ALA A 238 22.99 -14.06 -20.66
CA ALA A 238 22.01 -14.84 -21.39
C ALA A 238 22.16 -16.34 -21.11
N ASP A 239 23.39 -16.85 -21.01
CA ASP A 239 23.67 -18.24 -20.66
C ASP A 239 23.27 -18.57 -19.22
N PHE A 240 23.38 -17.61 -18.30
CA PHE A 240 22.82 -17.75 -16.96
C PHE A 240 21.28 -17.86 -16.99
N LEU A 241 20.60 -16.95 -17.70
CA LEU A 241 19.14 -16.95 -17.81
C LEU A 241 18.59 -18.20 -18.51
N LEU A 242 19.33 -18.71 -19.49
CA LEU A 242 18.95 -19.88 -20.28
C LEU A 242 19.57 -21.18 -19.75
N GLY A 243 20.37 -21.10 -18.70
CA GLY A 243 21.10 -22.21 -18.09
C GLY A 243 20.27 -23.01 -17.08
N GLU A 244 20.92 -23.98 -16.44
CA GLU A 244 20.30 -24.96 -15.53
C GLU A 244 19.64 -24.34 -14.30
N PHE A 245 20.06 -23.15 -13.89
CA PHE A 245 19.56 -22.49 -12.70
C PHE A 245 18.32 -21.62 -12.91
N VAL A 246 17.96 -21.35 -14.17
CA VAL A 246 16.84 -20.49 -14.56
C VAL A 246 15.98 -21.22 -15.58
N MET A 247 16.09 -20.98 -16.90
CA MET A 247 15.20 -21.60 -17.89
C MET A 247 15.25 -23.14 -17.90
N ASN A 248 16.44 -23.72 -17.79
CA ASN A 248 16.62 -25.18 -17.78
C ASN A 248 16.52 -25.80 -16.38
N LEU A 249 15.87 -25.10 -15.44
CA LEU A 249 15.57 -25.63 -14.11
C LEU A 249 14.46 -26.67 -14.21
N HIS A 250 14.85 -27.90 -14.52
CA HIS A 250 13.92 -29.02 -14.68
C HIS A 250 13.73 -29.76 -13.35
N ALA A 251 12.50 -29.74 -12.81
CA ALA A 251 12.12 -30.66 -11.75
C ALA A 251 11.92 -32.05 -12.37
N LYS A 252 12.76 -33.02 -12.04
CA LYS A 252 12.66 -34.41 -12.54
C LYS A 252 11.98 -35.31 -11.51
N ASP A 253 11.17 -36.27 -11.95
CA ASP A 253 10.65 -37.33 -11.08
C ASP A 253 11.69 -38.44 -10.85
N ALA A 254 11.35 -39.41 -9.99
CA ALA A 254 12.21 -40.55 -9.66
C ALA A 254 12.57 -41.44 -10.88
N SER A 255 11.88 -41.30 -12.02
CA SER A 255 12.18 -41.96 -13.29
C SER A 255 13.04 -41.10 -14.23
N GLY A 256 13.49 -39.93 -13.79
CA GLY A 256 14.27 -38.97 -14.59
C GLY A 256 13.44 -38.15 -15.58
N LYS A 257 12.11 -38.28 -15.58
CA LYS A 257 11.21 -37.55 -16.47
C LYS A 257 10.96 -36.14 -15.92
N VAL A 258 11.05 -35.14 -16.79
CA VAL A 258 10.78 -33.73 -16.43
C VAL A 258 9.30 -33.57 -16.08
N VAL A 259 9.02 -33.15 -14.85
CA VAL A 259 7.69 -32.91 -14.27
C VAL A 259 7.27 -31.46 -14.40
N ALA A 260 8.21 -30.53 -14.24
CA ALA A 260 7.96 -29.11 -14.35
C ALA A 260 9.19 -28.37 -14.90
N SER A 261 8.93 -27.40 -15.76
CA SER A 261 9.89 -26.42 -16.25
C SER A 261 9.33 -25.00 -16.09
N PRO A 262 10.18 -23.99 -15.93
CA PRO A 262 9.75 -22.60 -15.89
C PRO A 262 9.11 -22.19 -17.22
N ALA A 263 8.00 -21.46 -17.13
CA ALA A 263 7.40 -20.81 -18.30
C ALA A 263 8.26 -19.64 -18.78
N PHE A 264 8.41 -19.48 -20.09
CA PHE A 264 9.28 -18.48 -20.71
C PHE A 264 8.96 -17.04 -20.27
N ASP A 265 7.68 -16.69 -20.14
CA ASP A 265 7.23 -15.39 -19.63
C ASP A 265 7.78 -15.06 -18.23
N LEU A 266 7.95 -16.09 -17.38
CA LEU A 266 8.52 -15.89 -16.05
C LEU A 266 9.99 -15.50 -16.15
N VAL A 267 10.74 -16.14 -17.06
CA VAL A 267 12.16 -15.82 -17.32
C VAL A 267 12.30 -14.39 -17.83
N LEU A 268 11.43 -13.95 -18.74
CA LEU A 268 11.41 -12.56 -19.23
C LEU A 268 11.10 -11.54 -18.12
N SER A 269 10.16 -11.88 -17.23
CA SER A 269 9.85 -11.02 -16.08
C SER A 269 11.00 -10.94 -15.07
N TYR A 270 11.73 -12.04 -14.89
CA TYR A 270 12.90 -12.13 -14.02
C TYR A 270 14.10 -11.35 -14.58
N ASP A 271 14.39 -11.46 -15.89
CA ASP A 271 15.38 -10.61 -16.58
C ASP A 271 15.15 -9.12 -16.29
N PHE A 272 13.90 -8.67 -16.43
CA PHE A 272 13.60 -7.25 -16.23
C PHE A 272 13.87 -6.79 -14.78
N GLN A 273 13.63 -7.64 -13.78
CA GLN A 273 13.95 -7.33 -12.39
C GLN A 273 15.46 -7.34 -12.13
N LEU A 274 16.21 -8.27 -12.74
CA LEU A 274 17.66 -8.28 -12.67
C LEU A 274 18.25 -7.00 -13.27
N ARG A 275 17.83 -6.61 -14.48
CA ARG A 275 18.30 -5.37 -15.11
C ARG A 275 17.89 -4.12 -14.33
N LYS A 276 16.73 -4.10 -13.65
CA LYS A 276 16.39 -3.03 -12.70
C LYS A 276 17.37 -2.91 -11.55
N ASN A 277 17.81 -4.04 -10.99
CA ASN A 277 18.81 -4.03 -9.93
C ASN A 277 20.18 -3.60 -10.46
N VAL A 278 20.56 -4.03 -11.66
CA VAL A 278 21.78 -3.57 -12.34
C VAL A 278 21.80 -2.05 -12.48
N MET A 279 20.72 -1.44 -12.99
CA MET A 279 20.65 0.03 -13.12
C MET A 279 20.73 0.73 -11.76
N LYS A 280 20.11 0.16 -10.72
CA LYS A 280 20.19 0.70 -9.35
C LYS A 280 21.63 0.67 -8.81
N LEU A 281 22.39 -0.40 -9.06
CA LEU A 281 23.78 -0.53 -8.66
C LEU A 281 24.69 0.41 -9.47
N MET A 282 24.42 0.58 -10.76
CA MET A 282 25.13 1.55 -11.61
C MET A 282 24.91 3.00 -11.15
N ASN A 283 23.67 3.35 -10.79
CA ASN A 283 23.34 4.65 -10.19
C ASN A 283 24.03 4.88 -8.83
N ALA A 284 24.42 3.80 -8.13
CA ALA A 284 25.24 3.87 -6.92
C ALA A 284 26.75 3.96 -7.21
N GLY A 285 27.16 4.04 -8.48
CA GLY A 285 28.54 4.19 -8.93
C GLY A 285 29.28 2.88 -9.21
N LEU A 286 28.60 1.74 -9.19
CA LEU A 286 29.21 0.43 -9.46
C LEU A 286 29.40 0.23 -10.98
N LYS A 287 30.51 -0.40 -11.39
CA LYS A 287 30.74 -0.77 -12.80
C LYS A 287 29.66 -1.72 -13.30
N LEU A 288 29.23 -1.59 -14.55
CA LEU A 288 28.18 -2.41 -15.17
C LEU A 288 28.49 -3.92 -15.07
N THR A 289 29.75 -4.31 -15.27
CA THR A 289 30.17 -5.73 -15.17
C THR A 289 29.97 -6.28 -13.76
N SER A 290 30.45 -5.56 -12.74
CA SER A 290 30.25 -5.93 -11.33
C SER A 290 28.78 -5.85 -10.90
N ALA A 291 28.00 -4.93 -11.47
CA ALA A 291 26.57 -4.81 -11.21
C ALA A 291 25.78 -6.00 -11.77
N LEU A 292 26.13 -6.49 -12.96
CA LEU A 292 25.57 -7.72 -13.54
C LEU A 292 25.87 -8.94 -12.66
N GLU A 293 27.12 -9.10 -12.23
CA GLU A 293 27.55 -10.20 -11.35
C GLU A 293 26.82 -10.18 -10.00
N GLN A 294 26.73 -9.00 -9.35
CA GLN A 294 26.02 -8.85 -8.08
C GLN A 294 24.51 -9.09 -8.22
N ALA A 295 23.89 -8.61 -9.31
CA ALA A 295 22.46 -8.83 -9.53
C ALA A 295 22.14 -10.31 -9.75
N VAL A 296 22.98 -11.04 -10.49
CA VAL A 296 22.83 -12.48 -10.73
C VAL A 296 23.05 -13.30 -9.45
N ALA A 297 23.94 -12.85 -8.55
CA ALA A 297 24.21 -13.49 -7.27
C ALA A 297 23.17 -13.16 -6.17
N ASP A 298 22.24 -12.22 -6.41
CA ASP A 298 21.26 -11.78 -5.42
C ASP A 298 20.18 -12.85 -5.18
N VAL A 299 20.28 -13.52 -4.03
CA VAL A 299 19.34 -14.57 -3.61
C VAL A 299 17.94 -14.02 -3.37
N GLU A 300 17.79 -12.79 -2.87
CA GLU A 300 16.47 -12.22 -2.57
C GLU A 300 15.69 -11.97 -3.87
N ILE A 301 16.36 -11.44 -4.90
CA ILE A 301 15.73 -11.20 -6.21
C ILE A 301 15.35 -12.53 -6.87
N LYS A 302 16.26 -13.52 -6.82
CA LYS A 302 15.99 -14.86 -7.37
C LYS A 302 14.83 -15.55 -6.66
N GLU A 303 14.81 -15.55 -5.34
CA GLU A 303 13.74 -16.17 -4.54
C GLU A 303 12.38 -15.52 -4.79
N ARG A 304 12.34 -14.18 -4.74
CA ARG A 304 11.10 -13.42 -4.81
C ARG A 304 10.49 -13.37 -6.20
N PHE A 305 11.32 -13.21 -7.24
CA PHE A 305 10.84 -12.94 -8.60
C PHE A 305 10.97 -14.13 -9.55
N PHE A 306 11.69 -15.19 -9.17
CA PHE A 306 11.84 -16.38 -10.00
C PHE A 306 11.42 -17.69 -9.29
N ILE A 307 12.07 -18.08 -8.20
CA ILE A 307 11.84 -19.39 -7.55
C ILE A 307 10.42 -19.49 -7.00
N THR A 308 9.97 -18.49 -6.24
CA THR A 308 8.62 -18.50 -5.65
C THR A 308 7.53 -18.55 -6.72
N PRO A 309 7.53 -17.67 -7.76
CA PRO A 309 6.55 -17.78 -8.84
C PRO A 309 6.66 -19.06 -9.67
N CYS A 310 7.87 -19.59 -9.89
CA CYS A 310 8.08 -20.84 -10.62
C CYS A 310 7.47 -22.04 -9.86
N ALA A 311 7.69 -22.09 -8.54
CA ALA A 311 7.13 -23.11 -7.66
C ALA A 311 5.60 -22.98 -7.51
N LEU A 312 5.05 -21.77 -7.58
CA LEU A 312 3.60 -21.57 -7.57
C LEU A 312 2.96 -21.98 -8.91
N ARG A 313 3.61 -21.74 -10.06
CA ARG A 313 3.11 -22.08 -11.39
C ARG A 313 3.03 -23.58 -11.65
N SER A 314 3.97 -24.38 -11.12
CA SER A 314 3.94 -25.85 -11.24
C SER A 314 2.75 -26.52 -10.54
N HIS A 315 1.94 -25.76 -9.79
CA HIS A 315 0.71 -26.21 -9.13
C HIS A 315 -0.60 -25.86 -9.88
N PHE A 316 -0.54 -25.17 -11.03
CA PHE A 316 -1.71 -24.81 -11.86
C PHE A 316 -1.64 -25.48 -13.25
N PRO A 317 -2.76 -25.89 -13.87
CA PRO A 317 -2.77 -26.48 -15.22
C PRO A 317 -2.34 -25.46 -16.30
N ALA A 318 -1.66 -25.96 -17.33
CA ALA A 318 -0.88 -25.18 -18.32
C ALA A 318 -1.69 -24.17 -19.17
N ASP A 319 -3.02 -24.31 -19.25
CA ASP A 319 -3.87 -23.51 -20.15
C ASP A 319 -4.54 -22.28 -19.50
N VAL A 320 -4.13 -21.89 -18.28
CA VAL A 320 -4.67 -20.68 -17.63
C VAL A 320 -3.64 -19.54 -17.67
N PRO A 321 -3.88 -18.44 -18.41
CA PRO A 321 -2.99 -17.29 -18.39
C PRO A 321 -2.94 -16.67 -17.00
N VAL A 322 -1.80 -16.79 -16.32
CA VAL A 322 -1.55 -16.12 -15.04
C VAL A 322 -1.26 -14.63 -15.31
N PRO A 323 -1.98 -13.66 -14.71
CA PRO A 323 -1.60 -12.26 -14.82
C PRO A 323 -0.23 -12.07 -14.16
N ALA A 324 0.72 -11.49 -14.89
CA ALA A 324 2.05 -11.18 -14.37
C ALA A 324 1.92 -10.30 -13.11
N LEU A 325 2.30 -10.85 -11.95
CA LEU A 325 2.53 -10.12 -10.71
C LEU A 325 3.73 -9.18 -10.93
N GLY A 326 3.48 -8.03 -11.56
CA GLY A 326 4.51 -7.03 -11.84
C GLY A 326 4.39 -6.27 -13.16
N GLN A 327 3.43 -6.59 -14.03
CA GLN A 327 3.10 -5.69 -15.15
C GLN A 327 1.91 -4.82 -14.76
N GLY A 328 2.22 -3.63 -14.23
CA GLY A 328 1.31 -2.51 -14.37
C GLY A 328 0.99 -2.36 -15.86
N ARG A 329 -0.29 -2.38 -16.21
CA ARG A 329 -0.76 -1.94 -17.53
C ARG A 329 -0.27 -0.51 -17.73
N HIS A 330 0.87 -0.36 -18.42
CA HIS A 330 1.19 0.88 -19.12
C HIS A 330 0.17 1.04 -20.25
N ARG A 331 -0.93 1.74 -19.96
CA ARG A 331 -1.52 2.61 -20.97
C ARG A 331 -0.60 3.82 -21.05
N SER A 332 0.07 3.96 -22.18
CA SER A 332 0.81 5.15 -22.55
C SER A 332 -0.14 6.37 -22.56
N ARG A 333 -0.05 7.18 -21.52
CA ARG A 333 -0.05 8.64 -21.67
C ARG A 333 1.16 9.15 -20.91
N SER A 334 2.17 9.51 -21.68
CA SER A 334 3.41 10.12 -21.24
C SER A 334 3.14 11.47 -20.56
N ARG A 335 3.46 11.55 -19.26
CA ARG A 335 4.14 12.71 -18.69
C ARG A 335 5.33 12.22 -17.87
N GLU A 336 6.50 12.27 -18.50
CA GLU A 336 7.80 12.28 -17.84
C GLU A 336 7.86 13.37 -16.78
N ALA A 337 8.26 12.91 -15.60
CA ALA A 337 9.39 13.36 -14.81
C ALA A 337 9.57 14.87 -14.57
N ARG A 338 9.48 15.24 -13.29
CA ARG A 338 10.68 15.61 -12.54
C ARG A 338 10.51 15.33 -11.05
N HIS A 339 10.94 14.12 -10.68
CA HIS A 339 11.45 13.83 -9.35
C HIS A 339 12.71 14.67 -9.10
N ARG A 340 12.75 15.41 -7.99
CA ARG A 340 14.01 15.73 -7.28
C ARG A 340 13.98 15.00 -5.94
N SER A 341 14.37 13.73 -5.99
CA SER A 341 14.74 12.96 -4.81
C SER A 341 16.17 13.34 -4.43
N LYS A 342 16.31 14.13 -3.36
CA LYS A 342 17.46 14.03 -2.45
C LYS A 342 17.09 12.98 -1.42
N GLY A 343 17.46 11.73 -1.71
CA GLY A 343 17.42 10.65 -0.76
C GLY A 343 18.47 10.88 0.33
N ASN A 344 18.01 11.00 1.58
CA ASN A 344 18.84 10.79 2.77
C ASN A 344 18.17 9.68 3.59
N GLY A 345 18.30 8.44 3.11
CA GLY A 345 17.92 7.25 3.85
C GLY A 345 19.03 6.87 4.83
N LYS A 346 18.91 7.33 6.08
CA LYS A 346 19.69 6.79 7.20
C LYS A 346 19.22 5.36 7.48
N GLY A 347 19.98 4.39 6.97
CA GLY A 347 19.99 3.05 7.53
C GLY A 347 20.48 3.09 8.98
N LYS A 348 19.90 2.25 9.84
CA LYS A 348 20.37 2.04 11.21
C LYS A 348 21.82 1.52 11.16
N SER A 349 22.77 2.40 11.44
CA SER A 349 24.20 2.09 11.51
C SER A 349 24.50 1.25 12.75
N GLY A 350 25.19 0.13 12.58
CA GLY A 350 25.75 -0.66 13.68
C GLY A 350 26.59 0.22 14.61
N ARG A 351 26.54 -0.08 15.91
CA ARG A 351 26.96 0.77 17.06
C ARG A 351 28.44 1.22 17.10
N PHE A 352 29.25 0.94 16.08
CA PHE A 352 30.66 1.33 15.95
C PHE A 352 31.11 1.63 14.49
N ALA A 353 30.17 1.83 13.55
CA ALA A 353 30.51 2.09 12.15
C ALA A 353 31.37 3.35 12.01
N GLY A 354 32.65 3.17 11.64
CA GLY A 354 33.63 4.23 11.37
C GLY A 354 34.83 4.32 12.32
N LYS A 355 34.90 3.55 13.42
CA LYS A 355 36.04 3.58 14.37
C LYS A 355 36.71 2.23 14.64
N LEU A 356 36.32 1.19 13.91
CA LEU A 356 36.88 -0.15 14.08
C LEU A 356 38.06 -0.32 13.13
N LYS A 357 39.24 -0.59 13.69
CA LYS A 357 40.44 -0.96 12.96
C LYS A 357 40.24 -2.35 12.35
N THR A 358 40.59 -2.50 11.08
CA THR A 358 40.53 -3.78 10.35
C THR A 358 41.91 -4.42 10.20
N VAL A 359 42.96 -3.66 10.44
CA VAL A 359 44.37 -4.04 10.34
C VAL A 359 45.10 -3.53 11.59
N THR A 360 46.07 -4.31 12.09
CA THR A 360 47.00 -3.91 13.16
C THR A 360 48.03 -2.90 12.63
N GLU A 361 48.75 -2.22 13.53
CA GLU A 361 49.77 -1.23 13.14
C GLU A 361 50.91 -1.87 12.33
N ASP A 362 51.16 -3.17 12.52
CA ASP A 362 52.14 -3.96 11.78
C ASP A 362 51.62 -4.50 10.42
N GLY A 363 50.44 -4.08 9.97
CA GLY A 363 49.87 -4.47 8.67
C GLY A 363 49.15 -5.82 8.62
N VAL A 364 49.02 -6.53 9.74
CA VAL A 364 48.32 -7.83 9.81
C VAL A 364 46.81 -7.64 9.98
N GLN A 365 45.98 -8.34 9.20
CA GLN A 365 44.53 -8.25 9.28
C GLN A 365 43.97 -8.81 10.60
N ILE A 366 42.99 -8.11 11.18
CA ILE A 366 42.37 -8.47 12.45
C ILE A 366 41.27 -9.53 12.24
N CYS A 367 41.21 -10.53 13.12
CA CYS A 367 40.21 -11.59 13.07
C CYS A 367 38.83 -11.09 13.53
N PHE A 368 37.92 -10.88 12.58
CA PHE A 368 36.53 -10.50 12.85
C PHE A 368 35.77 -11.58 13.66
N ARG A 369 36.06 -12.85 13.38
CA ARG A 369 35.46 -14.00 14.08
C ARG A 369 35.93 -14.13 15.53
N PHE A 370 37.03 -13.48 15.90
CA PHE A 370 37.45 -13.34 17.30
C PHE A 370 36.70 -12.20 18.00
N ASN A 371 36.35 -11.12 17.27
CA ASN A 371 35.73 -9.92 17.85
C ASN A 371 34.19 -10.00 17.96
N ASN A 372 33.54 -10.87 17.19
CA ASN A 372 32.10 -11.10 17.24
C ASN A 372 31.70 -11.88 18.53
N SER A 373 30.61 -11.50 19.19
CA SER A 373 30.12 -12.19 20.40
C SER A 373 29.48 -13.55 20.11
N HIS A 374 28.97 -13.75 18.89
CA HIS A 374 28.22 -14.95 18.48
C HIS A 374 29.06 -15.97 17.72
N GLU A 375 30.25 -15.58 17.27
CA GLU A 375 31.18 -16.47 16.57
C GLU A 375 32.49 -16.49 17.37
N ARG A 376 32.99 -17.68 17.71
CA ARG A 376 34.24 -17.82 18.48
C ARG A 376 35.33 -18.45 17.61
N CYS A 377 36.42 -17.72 17.36
CA CYS A 377 37.60 -18.25 16.67
C CYS A 377 38.48 -19.09 17.62
N ARG A 378 38.93 -20.28 17.20
CA ARG A 378 39.74 -21.22 18.00
C ARG A 378 41.26 -20.99 17.93
N GLY A 379 41.73 -19.83 17.46
CA GLY A 379 43.16 -19.49 17.48
C GLY A 379 44.01 -20.04 16.33
N LYS A 380 43.39 -20.71 15.34
CA LYS A 380 44.09 -21.33 14.20
C LYS A 380 44.01 -20.51 12.89
N CYS A 381 43.68 -19.23 12.96
CA CYS A 381 43.66 -18.37 11.77
C CYS A 381 44.91 -17.50 11.70
N GLU A 382 45.38 -17.22 10.49
CA GLU A 382 46.55 -16.36 10.19
C GLU A 382 46.27 -14.85 10.44
N ARG A 383 45.20 -14.52 11.16
CA ARG A 383 44.74 -13.15 11.43
C ARG A 383 44.94 -12.79 12.90
N ALA A 384 45.24 -11.53 13.18
CA ALA A 384 45.52 -11.05 14.53
C ALA A 384 44.29 -11.13 15.45
N HIS A 385 44.43 -11.79 16.60
CA HIS A 385 43.40 -11.92 17.63
C HIS A 385 43.46 -10.77 18.64
N VAL A 386 43.08 -9.58 18.17
CA VAL A 386 43.10 -8.34 18.96
C VAL A 386 41.80 -7.56 18.79
N CYS A 387 41.49 -6.68 19.74
CA CYS A 387 40.29 -5.87 19.75
C CYS A 387 40.25 -4.90 18.57
N GLN A 388 39.14 -4.86 17.83
CA GLN A 388 38.98 -3.92 16.71
C GLN A 388 38.91 -2.44 17.12
N LEU A 389 38.77 -2.12 18.42
CA LEU A 389 38.72 -0.74 18.90
C LEU A 389 40.08 -0.26 19.42
N CYS A 390 40.68 -1.01 20.35
CA CYS A 390 41.88 -0.60 21.09
C CYS A 390 43.13 -1.46 20.78
N LEU A 391 43.03 -2.48 19.92
CA LEU A 391 44.10 -3.46 19.62
C LEU A 391 44.61 -4.29 20.82
N GLY A 392 43.94 -4.23 21.98
CA GLY A 392 44.26 -5.08 23.13
C GLY A 392 43.98 -6.58 22.89
N LYS A 393 44.58 -7.46 23.70
CA LYS A 393 44.41 -8.93 23.64
C LYS A 393 43.07 -9.41 24.24
N HIS A 394 41.97 -8.84 23.79
CA HIS A 394 40.61 -9.23 24.15
C HIS A 394 39.66 -8.95 22.97
N PRO A 395 38.50 -9.59 22.89
CA PRO A 395 37.53 -9.29 21.84
C PRO A 395 36.81 -7.96 22.08
N LEU A 396 36.23 -7.38 21.03
CA LEU A 396 35.53 -6.08 21.05
C LEU A 396 34.46 -5.96 22.15
N HIS A 397 33.70 -7.03 22.39
CA HIS A 397 32.62 -7.04 23.39
C HIS A 397 33.12 -7.05 24.84
N ALA A 398 34.40 -7.39 25.07
CA ALA A 398 35.06 -7.35 26.37
C ALA A 398 35.97 -6.11 26.54
N CYS A 399 35.86 -5.12 25.64
CA CYS A 399 36.73 -3.95 25.64
C CYS A 399 36.38 -2.94 26.75
N PRO A 400 37.32 -2.56 27.64
CA PRO A 400 37.09 -1.57 28.68
C PRO A 400 36.69 -0.18 28.12
N GLU A 401 37.26 0.24 26.98
CA GLU A 401 36.89 1.48 26.29
C GLU A 401 35.47 1.44 25.69
N ALA A 402 34.95 0.25 25.39
CA ALA A 402 33.56 0.07 24.98
C ALA A 402 32.60 0.06 26.19
N ALA A 403 33.09 -0.27 27.39
CA ALA A 403 32.32 -0.28 28.64
C ALA A 403 32.20 1.13 29.26
N GLY A 404 33.26 1.95 29.28
CA GLY A 404 33.23 3.32 29.81
C GLY A 404 32.30 4.28 29.05
N LYS A 405 31.96 3.97 27.78
CA LYS A 405 30.96 4.71 27.00
C LYS A 405 29.52 4.28 27.25
N LYS A 406 29.27 3.19 27.99
CA LYS A 406 27.91 2.85 28.45
C LYS A 406 27.40 3.84 29.51
N GLU A 407 28.30 4.39 30.33
CA GLU A 407 27.95 5.38 31.37
C GLU A 407 27.76 6.79 30.79
N ALA A 408 28.59 7.20 29.81
CA ALA A 408 28.39 8.48 29.12
C ALA A 408 27.20 8.48 28.14
N ALA A 409 26.84 7.33 27.55
CA ALA A 409 25.64 7.19 26.71
C ALA A 409 24.34 7.14 27.53
N ALA A 410 24.41 6.83 28.82
CA ALA A 410 23.27 7.00 29.74
C ALA A 410 23.00 8.48 30.06
N GLN A 411 24.00 9.35 29.94
CA GLN A 411 23.87 10.79 30.15
C GLN A 411 23.50 11.56 28.86
N PHE A 412 23.88 11.08 27.67
CA PHE A 412 23.53 11.74 26.40
C PHE A 412 22.17 11.33 25.79
N SER A 413 21.49 10.32 26.35
CA SER A 413 20.05 10.08 26.11
C SER A 413 19.13 10.98 26.94
N ALA A 414 19.69 11.88 27.76
CA ALA A 414 18.95 12.89 28.52
C ALA A 414 18.84 14.26 27.79
N GLY A 415 19.42 14.42 26.59
CA GLY A 415 19.59 15.70 25.91
C GLY A 415 18.60 16.04 24.78
N SER A 416 17.39 15.47 24.77
CA SER A 416 16.29 15.97 23.93
C SER A 416 15.00 16.13 24.72
N GLN A 417 15.14 16.46 26.01
CA GLN A 417 14.11 17.17 26.75
C GLN A 417 14.47 18.67 26.64
N GLY A 418 13.89 19.35 25.65
CA GLY A 418 13.37 20.69 25.98
C GLY A 418 12.40 20.49 27.14
N PRO A 419 12.30 21.43 28.11
CA PRO A 419 11.81 21.16 29.45
C PRO A 419 10.51 20.36 29.35
N ALA A 420 10.61 19.07 29.68
CA ALA A 420 9.47 18.21 29.76
C ALA A 420 8.70 18.70 30.99
N GLN A 421 7.72 19.57 30.76
CA GLN A 421 6.56 19.54 31.63
C GLN A 421 6.08 18.09 31.59
N ALA A 422 6.15 17.43 32.74
CA ALA A 422 5.77 16.04 32.88
C ALA A 422 4.30 15.89 32.47
N SER A 423 4.05 15.47 31.24
CA SER A 423 2.72 15.04 30.79
C SER A 423 2.19 14.01 31.78
N LEU A 424 1.06 14.33 32.42
CA LEU A 424 0.38 13.52 33.43
C LEU A 424 -0.08 12.16 32.87
N PHE A 425 -0.13 12.01 31.54
CA PHE A 425 -0.48 10.79 30.83
C PHE A 425 0.72 9.86 30.61
N GLN A 426 1.40 9.45 31.68
CA GLN A 426 2.37 8.34 31.63
C GLN A 426 1.74 7.04 32.16
N PRO A 427 1.30 6.12 31.29
CA PRO A 427 0.55 4.95 31.76
C PRO A 427 1.47 3.79 32.14
N ARG A 428 1.18 3.15 33.28
CA ARG A 428 1.67 1.80 33.62
C ARG A 428 0.84 0.77 32.82
N GLY A 429 1.47 -0.33 32.37
CA GLY A 429 0.84 -1.40 31.55
C GLY A 429 1.19 -1.37 30.05
N GLY A 430 1.38 -2.57 29.46
CA GLY A 430 1.71 -2.74 28.04
C GLY A 430 0.49 -2.61 27.11
N PRO A 431 0.69 -2.21 25.84
CA PRO A 431 -0.43 -1.98 24.93
C PRO A 431 -1.17 -3.26 24.54
N MET A 432 -2.50 -3.17 24.36
CA MET A 432 -3.31 -4.29 23.88
C MET A 432 -2.85 -4.66 22.47
N ARG A 433 -2.51 -5.94 22.26
CA ARG A 433 -1.98 -6.44 21.00
C ARG A 433 -3.07 -7.10 20.16
N THR A 434 -3.02 -6.84 18.87
CA THR A 434 -3.86 -7.47 17.86
C THR A 434 -2.98 -8.09 16.77
N PHE A 435 -3.44 -9.20 16.20
CA PHE A 435 -2.77 -9.87 15.10
C PHE A 435 -3.41 -9.46 13.78
N TYR A 436 -2.67 -8.77 12.92
CA TYR A 436 -3.15 -8.24 11.66
C TYR A 436 -2.15 -8.52 10.55
N LYS A 437 -2.62 -9.18 9.46
CA LYS A 437 -1.81 -9.50 8.26
C LYS A 437 -0.46 -10.17 8.59
N GLY A 438 -0.46 -11.14 9.49
CA GLY A 438 0.75 -11.90 9.83
C GLY A 438 1.69 -11.21 10.82
N ARG A 439 1.31 -10.07 11.40
CA ARG A 439 2.13 -9.33 12.37
C ARG A 439 1.31 -8.89 13.57
N TRP A 440 1.95 -8.88 14.74
CA TRP A 440 1.42 -8.25 15.94
C TRP A 440 1.58 -6.74 15.85
N ARG A 441 0.53 -6.00 16.18
CA ARG A 441 0.56 -4.54 16.37
C ARG A 441 -0.20 -4.16 17.64
N SER A 442 0.11 -3.00 18.20
CA SER A 442 -0.70 -2.37 19.25
C SER A 442 -1.97 -1.78 18.62
N ILE A 443 -3.08 -1.77 19.36
CA ILE A 443 -4.22 -0.91 19.01
C ILE A 443 -3.79 0.55 19.18
N HIS A 444 -4.21 1.44 18.29
CA HIS A 444 -3.91 2.86 18.38
C HIS A 444 -4.93 3.63 17.55
N ASP A 445 -5.76 4.42 18.21
CA ASP A 445 -6.87 5.18 17.63
C ASP A 445 -6.87 6.66 18.09
N GLY A 446 -5.81 7.09 18.76
CA GLY A 446 -5.71 8.42 19.38
C GLY A 446 -6.53 8.59 20.67
N GLY A 447 -7.45 7.66 20.98
CA GLY A 447 -8.33 7.66 22.16
C GLY A 447 -7.76 6.89 23.36
N LEU A 448 -6.46 6.55 23.36
CA LEU A 448 -5.78 5.71 24.37
C LEU A 448 -6.28 4.26 24.47
N LEU A 449 -6.88 3.75 23.40
CA LEU A 449 -7.70 2.54 23.41
C LEU A 449 -6.91 1.22 23.39
N ALA A 450 -5.72 1.21 23.98
CA ALA A 450 -4.83 0.08 23.89
C ALA A 450 -3.82 0.07 25.02
N ARG A 451 -4.25 -0.09 26.27
CA ARG A 451 -3.38 -0.61 27.32
C ARG A 451 -4.13 -1.70 28.07
N SER A 452 -3.51 -2.87 28.11
CA SER A 452 -4.02 -4.02 28.82
C SER A 452 -4.33 -3.63 30.26
N LEU A 453 -5.55 -3.94 30.72
CA LEU A 453 -5.93 -3.82 32.12
C LEU A 453 -5.16 -4.82 33.02
N ALA A 454 -4.33 -5.71 32.45
CA ALA A 454 -3.61 -6.77 33.16
C ALA A 454 -2.21 -6.38 33.69
N GLY A 455 -1.81 -5.10 33.64
CA GLY A 455 -0.45 -4.69 34.02
C GLY A 455 -0.35 -3.37 34.76
N GLY A 456 -1.25 -3.12 35.72
CA GLY A 456 -1.24 -1.93 36.58
C GLY A 456 -1.63 -0.66 35.82
N ARG A 457 -2.84 -0.15 36.05
CA ARG A 457 -3.28 1.11 35.43
C ARG A 457 -2.37 2.26 35.84
N ALA A 458 -2.25 3.25 34.96
CA ALA A 458 -1.64 4.53 35.27
C ALA A 458 -2.21 5.07 36.59
N GLU A 459 -1.35 5.29 37.58
CA GLU A 459 -1.60 6.42 38.46
C GLU A 459 -1.37 7.64 37.56
N LEU A 460 -2.43 8.36 37.19
CA LEU A 460 -2.25 9.79 36.94
C LEU A 460 -1.47 10.28 38.14
N GLY A 461 -0.26 10.81 37.95
CA GLY A 461 0.49 11.43 39.03
C GLY A 461 -0.38 12.54 39.58
N ALA A 462 -1.21 12.23 40.58
CA ALA A 462 -2.34 13.05 40.92
C ALA A 462 -1.82 14.38 41.45
N GLN A 463 -1.84 15.42 40.62
CA GLN A 463 -2.05 16.75 41.17
C GLN A 463 -3.32 16.66 42.01
N ARG A 464 -3.24 17.14 43.26
CA ARG A 464 -4.32 17.07 44.25
C ARG A 464 -5.66 17.57 43.69
N GLU A 465 -5.62 18.45 42.70
CA GLU A 465 -6.73 19.13 42.02
C GLU A 465 -7.51 18.22 41.04
N VAL A 466 -6.84 17.45 40.18
CA VAL A 466 -7.50 16.49 39.27
C VAL A 466 -8.16 15.37 40.07
N ALA A 467 -7.46 14.88 41.09
CA ALA A 467 -8.03 13.94 42.02
C ALA A 467 -9.13 14.56 42.88
N ALA A 468 -9.23 15.89 43.04
CA ALA A 468 -10.36 16.54 43.70
C ALA A 468 -11.60 16.58 42.77
N LEU A 469 -11.41 16.91 41.49
CA LEU A 469 -12.48 16.83 40.47
C LEU A 469 -13.05 15.41 40.35
N ALA A 470 -12.18 14.39 40.36
CA ALA A 470 -12.58 12.98 40.31
C ALA A 470 -13.17 12.46 41.65
N ARG A 471 -12.58 12.79 42.81
CA ARG A 471 -13.02 12.31 44.14
C ARG A 471 -14.33 12.95 44.63
N ASN A 472 -14.58 14.23 44.38
CA ASN A 472 -15.87 14.87 44.74
C ASN A 472 -17.04 14.27 43.93
N ARG A 473 -16.76 13.73 42.72
CA ARG A 473 -17.80 13.22 41.81
C ARG A 473 -18.09 11.74 41.95
N SER A 474 -17.10 10.88 42.23
CA SER A 474 -17.40 9.48 42.54
C SER A 474 -18.30 9.36 43.79
N GLN A 475 -18.14 10.26 44.76
CA GLN A 475 -19.00 10.36 45.95
C GLN A 475 -20.41 10.89 45.64
N ARG A 476 -20.58 11.89 44.75
CA ARG A 476 -21.91 12.41 44.36
C ARG A 476 -22.66 11.57 43.34
N PHE A 477 -21.99 10.90 42.40
CA PHE A 477 -22.63 9.91 41.53
C PHE A 477 -23.16 8.72 42.35
N SER A 478 -22.44 8.40 43.44
CA SER A 478 -22.94 7.47 44.47
C SER A 478 -24.18 8.02 45.18
N ALA A 479 -24.30 9.32 45.41
CA ALA A 479 -25.49 9.97 46.00
C ALA A 479 -26.69 10.06 45.04
N VAL A 480 -26.49 10.35 43.75
CA VAL A 480 -27.54 10.30 42.71
C VAL A 480 -27.99 8.85 42.46
N GLY A 481 -27.07 7.89 42.57
CA GLY A 481 -27.37 6.45 42.53
C GLY A 481 -27.99 5.90 43.83
N ALA A 482 -27.74 6.52 44.98
CA ALA A 482 -28.26 6.10 46.29
C ALA A 482 -29.58 6.80 46.68
N GLY A 483 -29.88 7.97 46.11
CA GLY A 483 -31.16 8.66 46.29
C GLY A 483 -32.35 7.98 45.59
N ASN A 484 -32.08 6.96 44.79
CA ASN A 484 -33.08 6.02 44.29
C ASN A 484 -33.02 4.71 45.11
N GLU A 485 -33.39 4.79 46.39
CA GLU A 485 -34.09 3.66 47.04
C GLU A 485 -35.24 3.20 46.11
N PRO A 486 -35.63 1.90 46.12
CA PRO A 486 -36.60 1.38 45.17
C PRO A 486 -37.96 2.02 45.41
N CYS A 487 -38.22 3.16 44.74
CA CYS A 487 -39.52 3.81 44.76
C CYS A 487 -40.50 2.90 44.02
N ARG A 488 -41.20 2.09 44.82
CA ARG A 488 -42.08 0.99 44.41
C ARG A 488 -43.38 1.47 43.76
N LYS A 489 -43.51 2.76 43.45
CA LYS A 489 -44.74 3.38 42.95
C LYS A 489 -44.42 4.59 42.07
N GLN A 490 -44.27 4.38 40.77
CA GLN A 490 -44.85 5.26 39.75
C GLN A 490 -44.70 4.62 38.36
N GLN A 491 -45.84 4.17 37.84
CA GLN A 491 -46.05 3.85 36.44
C GLN A 491 -46.05 5.17 35.65
N GLN A 492 -44.91 5.59 35.10
CA GLN A 492 -44.81 6.47 33.92
C GLN A 492 -43.33 6.77 33.67
N GLY A 493 -42.82 6.42 32.48
CA GLY A 493 -41.48 6.78 32.02
C GLY A 493 -40.48 5.61 31.99
N ARG A 494 -40.25 5.06 30.79
CA ARG A 494 -39.18 4.10 30.48
C ARG A 494 -37.82 4.77 30.64
N SER A 495 -37.27 4.82 31.86
CA SER A 495 -35.93 5.39 32.12
C SER A 495 -34.83 4.34 31.90
N CYS A 496 -33.57 4.77 31.74
CA CYS A 496 -32.38 3.96 31.43
C CYS A 496 -32.14 2.69 32.29
N ARG A 497 -32.91 2.49 33.36
CA ARG A 497 -32.98 1.22 34.08
C ARG A 497 -33.44 0.08 33.17
N CYS A 498 -34.40 0.27 32.26
CA CYS A 498 -34.85 -0.79 31.34
C CYS A 498 -33.79 -1.20 30.30
N LEU A 499 -32.88 -0.30 29.93
CA LEU A 499 -31.71 -0.60 29.09
C LEU A 499 -30.76 -1.59 29.78
N LEU A 500 -30.62 -1.47 31.10
CA LEU A 500 -29.69 -2.26 31.92
C LEU A 500 -30.34 -3.53 32.52
N THR A 501 -31.66 -3.54 32.75
CA THR A 501 -32.38 -4.69 33.34
C THR A 501 -32.89 -5.70 32.31
N ASP A 502 -33.27 -5.27 31.09
CA ASP A 502 -33.95 -6.16 30.14
C ASP A 502 -33.05 -6.62 28.98
N GLY A 503 -31.79 -6.19 28.95
CA GLY A 503 -30.74 -6.71 28.05
C GLY A 503 -31.00 -6.61 26.54
N ARG A 504 -32.10 -5.94 26.13
CA ARG A 504 -32.53 -5.76 24.72
C ARG A 504 -33.14 -4.37 24.45
N GLY A 505 -32.97 -3.42 25.38
CA GLY A 505 -33.65 -2.12 25.32
C GLY A 505 -33.04 -1.14 24.32
N GLN A 506 -33.88 -0.27 23.75
CA GLN A 506 -33.50 0.97 23.06
C GLN A 506 -33.86 2.14 23.98
N ALA A 507 -33.00 3.17 24.08
CA ALA A 507 -33.38 4.40 24.79
C ALA A 507 -34.21 5.31 23.88
N ASP A 508 -35.36 5.77 24.37
CA ASP A 508 -36.18 6.76 23.67
C ASP A 508 -36.13 8.15 24.34
N LEU A 509 -35.49 8.28 25.51
CA LEU A 509 -35.40 9.52 26.29
C LEU A 509 -33.96 9.79 26.75
N VAL A 510 -33.62 11.07 26.92
CA VAL A 510 -32.33 11.53 27.45
C VAL A 510 -32.26 11.19 28.94
N PRO A 511 -31.39 10.26 29.39
CA PRO A 511 -31.14 10.06 30.80
C PRO A 511 -30.40 11.28 31.38
N PHE A 512 -30.64 11.61 32.65
CA PHE A 512 -29.91 12.69 33.36
C PHE A 512 -30.15 14.12 32.84
N GLU A 513 -31.25 14.37 32.13
CA GLU A 513 -31.68 15.73 31.80
C GLU A 513 -31.84 16.55 33.09
N GLY A 514 -31.32 17.79 33.10
CA GLY A 514 -31.15 18.61 34.30
C GLY A 514 -29.86 18.30 35.09
N ALA A 515 -29.71 17.07 35.59
CA ALA A 515 -28.55 16.69 36.42
C ALA A 515 -27.20 16.84 35.68
N ALA A 516 -27.16 16.53 34.37
CA ALA A 516 -25.98 16.74 33.55
C ALA A 516 -25.68 18.23 33.33
N ALA A 517 -26.71 19.07 33.21
CA ALA A 517 -26.57 20.52 33.05
C ALA A 517 -26.10 21.20 34.34
N ASP A 518 -26.66 20.81 35.49
CA ASP A 518 -26.20 21.28 36.81
C ASP A 518 -24.72 20.92 37.01
N THR A 519 -24.38 19.67 36.69
CA THR A 519 -23.02 19.16 36.79
C THR A 519 -22.07 19.83 35.80
N ALA A 520 -22.54 20.21 34.62
CA ALA A 520 -21.80 21.02 33.67
C ALA A 520 -21.48 22.41 34.26
N GLY A 521 -22.46 23.08 34.87
CA GLY A 521 -22.23 24.34 35.59
C GLY A 521 -21.22 24.20 36.73
N GLU A 522 -21.23 23.08 37.45
CA GLU A 522 -20.21 22.78 38.46
C GLU A 522 -18.81 22.55 37.87
N VAL A 523 -18.71 21.86 36.71
CA VAL A 523 -17.42 21.74 35.98
C VAL A 523 -16.92 23.13 35.65
N ASP A 524 -17.78 23.98 35.12
CA ASP A 524 -17.40 25.31 34.65
C ASP A 524 -16.91 26.17 35.83
N ALA A 525 -17.64 26.17 36.94
CA ALA A 525 -17.24 26.86 38.17
C ALA A 525 -15.89 26.37 38.69
N PHE A 526 -15.66 25.05 38.70
CA PHE A 526 -14.39 24.47 39.13
C PHE A 526 -13.24 24.85 38.19
N LEU A 527 -13.42 24.67 36.88
CA LEU A 527 -12.40 25.00 35.89
C LEU A 527 -12.06 26.50 35.90
N MET A 528 -13.06 27.37 36.09
CA MET A 528 -12.83 28.81 36.30
C MET A 528 -12.04 29.09 37.59
N SER A 529 -12.30 28.36 38.69
CA SER A 529 -11.50 28.48 39.92
C SER A 529 -10.04 28.06 39.74
N CYS A 530 -9.76 27.20 38.75
CA CYS A 530 -8.41 26.81 38.33
C CYS A 530 -7.81 27.76 37.28
N GLY A 531 -8.48 28.87 36.94
CA GLY A 531 -8.01 29.85 35.96
C GLY A 531 -8.23 29.48 34.48
N MET A 532 -9.11 28.52 34.19
CA MET A 532 -9.40 28.11 32.81
C MET A 532 -10.49 28.99 32.18
N GLY A 533 -10.31 29.33 30.89
CA GLY A 533 -11.27 30.13 30.13
C GLY A 533 -12.43 29.31 29.59
N VAL A 534 -13.45 29.07 30.43
CA VAL A 534 -14.56 28.16 30.12
C VAL A 534 -15.77 28.86 29.51
N LEU A 535 -16.05 30.10 29.90
CA LEU A 535 -17.24 30.81 29.45
C LEU A 535 -17.21 31.03 27.94
N SER A 536 -18.31 30.67 27.28
CA SER A 536 -18.53 30.99 25.88
C SER A 536 -18.57 32.51 25.69
N SER A 537 -17.81 33.01 24.72
CA SER A 537 -17.90 34.40 24.32
C SER A 537 -19.07 34.58 23.36
N GLY A 538 -19.71 35.75 23.33
CA GLY A 538 -20.75 36.05 22.33
C GLY A 538 -20.24 36.00 20.88
N SER A 539 -18.91 35.99 20.69
CA SER A 539 -18.22 35.82 19.40
C SER A 539 -17.87 34.37 19.04
N ASP A 540 -18.07 33.40 19.95
CA ASP A 540 -17.73 32.00 19.67
C ASP A 540 -18.64 31.39 18.60
N GLN A 541 -18.08 30.45 17.84
CA GLN A 541 -18.81 29.67 16.87
C GLN A 541 -19.76 28.69 17.58
N HIS A 542 -21.07 28.89 17.43
CA HIS A 542 -22.11 28.09 18.08
C HIS A 542 -22.01 26.58 17.78
N SER A 543 -21.76 25.70 18.74
CA SER A 543 -21.82 24.24 18.54
C SER A 543 -22.62 23.60 19.65
N GLU A 544 -23.19 22.43 19.38
CA GLU A 544 -23.79 21.57 20.39
C GLU A 544 -22.76 21.12 21.43
N VAL A 545 -21.49 20.92 21.04
CA VAL A 545 -20.43 20.54 21.97
C VAL A 545 -19.82 21.79 22.62
N HIS A 546 -19.74 21.79 23.95
CA HIS A 546 -19.13 22.90 24.69
C HIS A 546 -17.59 22.85 24.63
N PHE A 547 -17.00 23.30 23.51
CA PHE A 547 -15.56 23.18 23.24
C PHE A 547 -14.65 23.88 24.26
N ARG A 548 -15.05 25.02 24.86
CA ARG A 548 -14.24 25.69 25.89
C ARG A 548 -14.13 24.89 27.19
N ARG A 549 -15.22 24.27 27.66
CA ARG A 549 -15.23 23.31 28.78
C ARG A 549 -14.34 22.11 28.47
N LEU A 550 -14.47 21.54 27.28
CA LEU A 550 -13.61 20.44 26.83
C LEU A 550 -12.12 20.84 26.81
N ALA A 551 -11.81 22.02 26.27
CA ALA A 551 -10.46 22.57 26.21
C ALA A 551 -9.88 22.80 27.61
N GLY A 552 -10.62 23.46 28.51
CA GLY A 552 -10.20 23.72 29.88
C GLY A 552 -9.98 22.46 30.70
N ALA A 553 -10.84 21.45 30.52
CA ALA A 553 -10.67 20.15 31.17
C ALA A 553 -9.42 19.41 30.67
N LEU A 554 -9.18 19.38 29.36
CA LEU A 554 -7.98 18.78 28.77
C LEU A 554 -6.70 19.55 29.12
N GLN A 555 -6.78 20.89 29.18
CA GLN A 555 -5.68 21.75 29.61
C GLN A 555 -5.27 21.46 31.05
N LEU A 556 -6.25 21.36 31.96
CA LEU A 556 -5.99 21.01 33.36
C LEU A 556 -5.33 19.63 33.49
N LEU A 557 -5.70 18.69 32.63
CA LEU A 557 -5.09 17.36 32.55
C LEU A 557 -3.73 17.34 31.82
N GLN A 558 -3.27 18.48 31.30
CA GLN A 558 -2.06 18.59 30.48
C GLN A 558 -2.08 17.61 29.29
N ASP A 559 -3.24 17.43 28.67
CA ASP A 559 -3.35 16.66 27.43
C ASP A 559 -2.57 17.37 26.32
N PRO A 560 -1.77 16.67 25.49
CA PRO A 560 -0.97 17.33 24.46
C PRO A 560 -1.78 17.93 23.30
N ASP A 561 -3.07 17.61 23.18
CA ASP A 561 -3.94 18.01 22.07
C ASP A 561 -5.17 18.80 22.54
N PHE A 562 -4.99 19.85 23.34
CA PHE A 562 -6.10 20.71 23.82
C PHE A 562 -6.17 22.07 23.12
N ALA A 563 -5.03 22.68 22.79
CA ALA A 563 -4.96 24.11 22.46
C ALA A 563 -5.80 24.51 21.23
N TYR A 564 -5.98 23.58 20.28
CA TYR A 564 -6.77 23.83 19.08
C TYR A 564 -8.27 23.97 19.36
N LEU A 565 -8.79 23.43 20.48
CA LEU A 565 -10.20 23.47 20.84
C LEU A 565 -10.65 24.89 21.19
N THR A 566 -9.81 25.66 21.88
CA THR A 566 -10.09 27.08 22.18
C THR A 566 -10.17 27.89 20.89
N ALA A 567 -9.18 27.73 20.00
CA ALA A 567 -9.17 28.40 18.70
C ALA A 567 -10.34 27.94 17.79
N MET A 568 -10.74 26.67 17.89
CA MET A 568 -11.91 26.12 17.21
C MET A 568 -13.20 26.77 17.71
N ALA A 569 -13.35 26.94 19.02
CA ALA A 569 -14.51 27.61 19.61
C ALA A 569 -14.57 29.08 19.15
N GLU A 570 -13.45 29.80 19.16
CA GLU A 570 -13.40 31.22 18.83
C GLU A 570 -13.60 31.51 17.34
N HIS A 571 -12.90 30.78 16.49
CA HIS A 571 -12.79 31.13 15.07
C HIS A 571 -13.21 30.01 14.13
N GLY A 572 -13.37 28.77 14.62
CA GLY A 572 -13.52 27.59 13.79
C GLY A 572 -12.17 27.04 13.29
N VAL A 573 -12.22 25.85 12.71
CA VAL A 573 -11.03 25.19 12.13
C VAL A 573 -10.86 25.52 10.66
N SER A 574 -9.62 25.53 10.19
CA SER A 574 -9.35 25.66 8.76
C SER A 574 -9.58 24.35 8.03
N LEU A 575 -10.05 24.43 6.78
CA LEU A 575 -10.18 23.27 5.91
C LEU A 575 -8.84 22.72 5.42
N GLY A 576 -7.77 23.53 5.49
CA GLY A 576 -6.44 23.13 5.03
C GLY A 576 -6.23 23.22 3.53
N VAL A 577 -7.03 24.02 2.81
CA VAL A 577 -6.82 24.30 1.39
C VAL A 577 -5.61 25.20 1.24
N ASP A 578 -4.60 24.72 0.51
CA ASP A 578 -3.31 25.38 0.25
C ASP A 578 -2.51 25.73 1.54
N LYS A 579 -2.91 25.13 2.67
CA LYS A 579 -2.24 25.26 3.98
C LYS A 579 -1.89 23.86 4.49
N SER A 580 -0.75 23.75 5.15
CA SER A 580 -0.39 22.50 5.81
C SER A 580 -1.30 22.26 7.01
N MET A 581 -1.92 21.08 7.08
CA MET A 581 -2.72 20.72 8.26
C MET A 581 -1.80 20.55 9.47
N PRO A 582 -2.24 20.97 10.67
CA PRO A 582 -1.44 20.78 11.87
C PRO A 582 -1.15 19.30 12.13
N ARG A 583 -0.07 19.03 12.86
CA ARG A 583 0.33 17.69 13.32
C ARG A 583 0.23 17.61 14.82
N VAL A 584 -0.12 16.43 15.33
CA VAL A 584 -0.05 16.11 16.76
C VAL A 584 0.71 14.80 16.94
N PRO A 585 2.05 14.80 16.86
CA PRO A 585 2.86 13.59 16.88
C PRO A 585 2.74 12.77 18.17
N GLU A 586 2.36 13.42 19.27
CA GLU A 586 2.16 12.77 20.57
C GLU A 586 0.90 11.90 20.63
N VAL A 587 -0.07 12.15 19.75
CA VAL A 587 -1.38 11.45 19.74
C VAL A 587 -1.58 10.64 18.46
N PHE A 588 -1.07 11.09 17.30
CA PHE A 588 -1.28 10.45 16.02
C PHE A 588 0.03 10.07 15.32
N GLU A 589 0.02 8.89 14.70
CA GLU A 589 1.11 8.45 13.83
C GLU A 589 1.23 9.35 12.60
N GLU A 590 2.42 9.41 12.01
CA GLU A 590 2.59 10.06 10.72
C GLU A 590 1.82 9.34 9.60
N LYS A 591 1.07 10.11 8.82
CA LYS A 591 0.52 9.61 7.57
C LYS A 591 1.64 9.54 6.53
N CYS A 592 1.97 8.34 6.09
CA CYS A 592 2.97 8.12 5.04
C CYS A 592 2.36 7.93 3.64
N LYS A 593 1.03 7.77 3.54
CA LYS A 593 0.34 7.45 2.28
C LYS A 593 -0.97 8.22 2.15
N TRP A 594 -1.21 8.76 0.97
CA TRP A 594 -2.45 9.44 0.59
C TRP A 594 -3.07 8.76 -0.62
N ASN A 595 -4.39 8.70 -0.65
CA ASN A 595 -5.14 8.02 -1.71
C ASN A 595 -5.32 8.90 -2.96
N ARG A 596 -4.89 10.16 -2.92
CA ARG A 596 -5.05 11.14 -3.99
C ARG A 596 -3.74 11.87 -4.25
N GLU A 597 -3.56 12.26 -5.50
CA GLU A 597 -2.51 13.18 -5.93
C GLU A 597 -2.92 14.61 -5.55
N PHE A 598 -1.94 15.42 -5.15
CA PHE A 598 -2.14 16.82 -4.81
C PHE A 598 -1.87 17.69 -6.03
N THR A 599 -2.60 18.80 -6.17
CA THR A 599 -2.31 19.81 -7.20
C THR A 599 -1.43 20.91 -6.62
N GLU A 600 -0.47 21.39 -7.43
CA GLU A 600 0.36 22.56 -7.14
C GLU A 600 -0.16 23.83 -7.85
N ASP A 601 -1.18 23.69 -8.71
CA ASP A 601 -1.74 24.80 -9.46
C ASP A 601 -2.44 25.79 -8.51
N ALA A 602 -2.37 27.08 -8.81
CA ALA A 602 -3.15 28.08 -8.06
C ALA A 602 -4.64 27.75 -8.13
N MET A 603 -5.37 27.96 -7.03
CA MET A 603 -6.81 27.80 -7.04
C MET A 603 -7.42 28.84 -7.99
N ALA A 604 -8.27 28.39 -8.92
CA ALA A 604 -9.03 29.31 -9.75
C ALA A 604 -9.88 30.23 -8.85
N PRO A 605 -10.00 31.54 -9.15
CA PRO A 605 -10.69 32.49 -8.29
C PRO A 605 -12.14 32.11 -7.98
N GLU A 606 -12.78 31.43 -8.92
CA GLU A 606 -14.13 30.89 -8.81
C GLU A 606 -14.17 29.52 -9.51
N GLN A 607 -14.79 28.53 -8.87
CA GLN A 607 -15.09 27.22 -9.45
C GLN A 607 -16.56 26.92 -9.27
N ILE A 608 -17.28 26.62 -10.35
CA ILE A 608 -18.70 26.28 -10.31
C ILE A 608 -18.91 25.00 -11.09
N ALA A 609 -19.53 24.01 -10.45
CA ALA A 609 -19.85 22.74 -11.05
C ALA A 609 -21.36 22.47 -11.03
N GLU A 610 -21.85 21.81 -12.08
CA GLU A 610 -23.25 21.38 -12.14
C GLU A 610 -23.52 20.10 -11.35
N ASN A 611 -24.70 20.04 -10.74
CA ASN A 611 -25.21 18.88 -10.03
C ASN A 611 -25.30 17.62 -10.92
N TYR A 612 -24.98 16.47 -10.34
CA TYR A 612 -25.08 15.17 -11.03
C TYR A 612 -26.53 14.80 -11.36
N ALA A 613 -26.73 13.95 -12.37
CA ALA A 613 -28.07 13.48 -12.74
C ALA A 613 -28.85 12.88 -11.55
N SER A 614 -28.16 12.11 -10.68
CA SER A 614 -28.79 11.50 -9.52
C SER A 614 -29.37 12.50 -8.53
N SER A 615 -28.75 13.67 -8.33
CA SER A 615 -29.27 14.70 -7.43
C SER A 615 -30.40 15.49 -8.09
N LYS A 616 -30.33 15.74 -9.40
CA LYS A 616 -31.42 16.36 -10.18
C LYS A 616 -32.72 15.54 -10.08
N GLU A 617 -32.63 14.20 -10.14
CA GLU A 617 -33.76 13.28 -10.02
C GLU A 617 -34.42 13.29 -8.63
N CYS A 618 -33.65 13.59 -7.57
CA CYS A 618 -34.12 13.59 -6.17
C CYS A 618 -34.19 14.99 -5.54
N MET A 619 -34.26 16.05 -6.35
CA MET A 619 -34.06 17.43 -5.88
C MET A 619 -35.08 17.89 -4.81
N SER A 620 -36.32 17.41 -4.86
CA SER A 620 -37.34 17.72 -3.85
C SER A 620 -36.89 17.33 -2.44
N THR A 621 -36.43 16.08 -2.27
CA THR A 621 -35.95 15.55 -0.99
C THR A 621 -34.66 16.25 -0.53
N ILE A 622 -33.76 16.55 -1.46
CA ILE A 622 -32.51 17.28 -1.17
C ILE A 622 -32.83 18.68 -0.66
N ARG A 623 -33.78 19.36 -1.30
CA ARG A 623 -34.23 20.70 -0.93
C ARG A 623 -34.79 20.73 0.48
N GLU A 624 -35.67 19.80 0.84
CA GLU A 624 -36.22 19.67 2.20
C GLU A 624 -35.09 19.53 3.24
N GLN A 625 -34.13 18.62 2.98
CA GLN A 625 -33.01 18.41 3.88
C GLN A 625 -32.11 19.65 4.04
N VAL A 626 -31.86 20.37 2.95
CA VAL A 626 -31.02 21.59 2.96
C VAL A 626 -31.74 22.73 3.69
N TYR A 627 -33.04 22.90 3.51
CA TYR A 627 -33.81 23.90 4.26
C TYR A 627 -33.88 23.59 5.76
N GLU A 628 -33.99 22.31 6.15
CA GLU A 628 -33.84 21.94 7.56
C GLU A 628 -32.45 22.29 8.10
N ASP A 629 -31.40 22.08 7.32
CA ASP A 629 -30.04 22.41 7.70
C ASP A 629 -29.80 23.92 7.80
N VAL A 630 -30.50 24.72 6.97
CA VAL A 630 -30.54 26.18 7.08
C VAL A 630 -31.27 26.61 8.35
N ALA A 631 -32.43 26.02 8.64
CA ALA A 631 -33.18 26.31 9.87
C ALA A 631 -32.39 25.98 11.15
N LYS A 632 -31.55 24.94 11.11
CA LYS A 632 -30.63 24.56 12.19
C LYS A 632 -29.35 25.41 12.24
N GLY A 633 -29.16 26.36 11.30
CA GLY A 633 -27.98 27.21 11.23
C GLY A 633 -26.68 26.49 10.83
N LEU A 634 -26.78 25.29 10.25
CA LEU A 634 -25.64 24.49 9.78
C LEU A 634 -25.20 24.90 8.37
N VAL A 635 -26.15 25.42 7.60
CA VAL A 635 -25.98 25.93 6.24
C VAL A 635 -26.49 27.37 6.20
N GLU A 636 -25.83 28.21 5.42
CA GLU A 636 -26.27 29.59 5.18
C GLU A 636 -26.64 29.76 3.72
N ARG A 637 -27.83 30.33 3.47
CA ARG A 637 -28.33 30.69 2.15
C ARG A 637 -27.94 32.13 1.84
N MET A 638 -27.43 32.37 0.64
CA MET A 638 -27.09 33.70 0.14
C MET A 638 -27.25 33.76 -1.39
N SER A 639 -27.22 34.97 -1.95
CA SER A 639 -27.16 35.13 -3.41
C SER A 639 -25.75 34.84 -3.94
N LEU A 640 -25.64 34.46 -5.22
CA LEU A 640 -24.34 34.32 -5.89
C LEU A 640 -23.51 35.62 -5.83
N SER A 641 -24.17 36.77 -5.98
CA SER A 641 -23.52 38.09 -5.88
C SER A 641 -22.92 38.36 -4.49
N GLU A 642 -23.64 37.97 -3.43
CA GLU A 642 -23.18 38.09 -2.05
C GLU A 642 -22.04 37.11 -1.76
N ALA A 643 -22.14 35.87 -2.25
CA ALA A 643 -21.09 34.86 -2.11
C ALA A 643 -19.77 35.32 -2.75
N ARG A 644 -19.83 35.93 -3.94
CA ARG A 644 -18.67 36.52 -4.64
C ARG A 644 -18.05 37.67 -3.86
N ALA A 645 -18.87 38.54 -3.28
CA ALA A 645 -18.39 39.66 -2.47
C ALA A 645 -17.74 39.18 -1.15
N ARG A 646 -18.31 38.14 -0.53
CA ARG A 646 -17.87 37.63 0.78
C ARG A 646 -16.67 36.69 0.71
N PHE A 647 -16.52 35.92 -0.36
CA PHE A 647 -15.46 34.91 -0.53
C PHE A 647 -14.60 35.15 -1.78
N PRO A 648 -13.97 36.33 -1.92
CA PRO A 648 -13.18 36.64 -3.11
C PRO A 648 -12.00 35.68 -3.24
N GLY A 649 -11.90 34.99 -4.38
CA GLY A 649 -10.82 34.03 -4.66
C GLY A 649 -10.88 32.72 -3.88
N ARG A 650 -11.95 32.48 -3.09
CA ARG A 650 -12.16 31.26 -2.28
C ARG A 650 -13.58 30.70 -2.42
N LEU A 651 -14.22 30.93 -3.57
CA LEU A 651 -15.56 30.40 -3.86
C LEU A 651 -15.47 29.16 -4.75
N ALA A 652 -15.90 28.02 -4.21
CA ALA A 652 -15.99 26.75 -4.92
C ALA A 652 -17.36 26.12 -4.71
N ILE A 653 -18.22 26.23 -5.73
CA ILE A 653 -19.57 25.67 -5.76
C ILE A 653 -19.49 24.23 -6.30
N ALA A 654 -19.58 23.26 -5.39
CA ALA A 654 -19.49 21.84 -5.71
C ALA A 654 -20.79 21.28 -6.28
N ALA A 655 -20.64 20.22 -7.09
CA ALA A 655 -21.75 19.38 -7.48
C ALA A 655 -22.21 18.50 -6.31
N LEU A 656 -23.53 18.40 -6.15
CA LEU A 656 -24.20 17.43 -5.29
C LEU A 656 -24.47 16.13 -6.05
N GLY A 657 -24.26 15.01 -5.37
CA GLY A 657 -24.74 13.69 -5.75
C GLY A 657 -25.78 13.18 -4.76
N ALA A 658 -26.60 12.23 -5.21
CA ALA A 658 -27.59 11.55 -4.38
C ALA A 658 -27.32 10.05 -4.36
N VAL A 659 -27.34 9.46 -3.16
CA VAL A 659 -27.22 8.01 -2.95
C VAL A 659 -28.38 7.51 -2.09
N PRO A 660 -29.24 6.60 -2.56
CA PRO A 660 -30.31 6.03 -1.75
C PRO A 660 -29.77 5.35 -0.48
N LYS A 661 -30.43 5.54 0.66
CA LYS A 661 -30.03 4.89 1.94
C LYS A 661 -30.19 3.36 1.90
N GLY A 662 -31.02 2.84 0.98
CA GLY A 662 -31.22 1.43 0.70
C GLY A 662 -31.66 1.21 -0.74
N ALA A 663 -31.59 -0.03 -1.24
CA ALA A 663 -32.11 -0.35 -2.56
C ALA A 663 -33.62 -0.13 -2.60
N GLY A 664 -34.10 0.81 -3.43
CA GLY A 664 -35.51 1.17 -3.54
C GLY A 664 -36.06 2.04 -2.40
N SER A 665 -35.20 2.74 -1.65
CA SER A 665 -35.62 3.70 -0.63
C SER A 665 -35.72 5.10 -1.21
N ASP A 666 -36.83 5.79 -0.92
CA ASP A 666 -37.04 7.22 -1.26
C ASP A 666 -36.18 8.17 -0.41
N GLU A 667 -35.58 7.67 0.68
CA GLU A 667 -34.64 8.44 1.48
C GLU A 667 -33.24 8.44 0.87
N VAL A 668 -32.73 9.64 0.61
CA VAL A 668 -31.45 9.87 -0.07
C VAL A 668 -30.40 10.41 0.92
N ARG A 669 -29.13 10.04 0.70
CA ARG A 669 -27.96 10.70 1.28
C ARG A 669 -27.39 11.65 0.25
N VAL A 670 -27.36 12.94 0.60
CA VAL A 670 -26.68 13.96 -0.18
C VAL A 670 -25.17 13.79 -0.05
N VAL A 671 -24.47 13.80 -1.17
CA VAL A 671 -23.01 13.69 -1.27
C VAL A 671 -22.46 14.98 -1.87
N PHE A 672 -21.62 15.67 -1.11
CA PHE A 672 -20.90 16.85 -1.57
C PHE A 672 -19.59 16.41 -2.26
N ASP A 673 -19.42 16.69 -3.55
CA ASP A 673 -18.20 16.30 -4.26
C ASP A 673 -17.11 17.38 -4.24
N ALA A 674 -16.34 17.40 -3.16
CA ALA A 674 -15.16 18.26 -3.03
C ALA A 674 -13.93 17.78 -3.85
N SER A 675 -14.07 16.80 -4.75
CA SER A 675 -12.92 16.14 -5.41
C SER A 675 -12.90 16.19 -6.93
N TYR A 676 -14.00 15.82 -7.61
CA TYR A 676 -14.03 15.77 -9.07
C TYR A 676 -14.72 16.99 -9.66
N SER A 677 -15.78 17.47 -9.02
CA SER A 677 -16.49 18.68 -9.39
C SER A 677 -15.66 19.94 -9.12
N ILE A 678 -14.92 19.93 -8.01
CA ILE A 678 -14.01 21.00 -7.58
C ILE A 678 -12.74 20.39 -6.97
N ASP A 679 -11.61 21.11 -7.01
CA ASP A 679 -10.29 20.57 -6.62
C ASP A 679 -9.95 20.71 -5.12
N ILE A 680 -10.94 20.91 -4.24
CA ILE A 680 -10.73 21.19 -2.81
C ILE A 680 -9.97 20.07 -2.10
N ASN A 681 -10.39 18.82 -2.26
CA ASN A 681 -9.73 17.68 -1.61
C ASN A 681 -8.31 17.41 -2.13
N ARG A 682 -7.98 17.84 -3.36
CA ARG A 682 -6.62 17.72 -3.92
C ARG A 682 -5.67 18.78 -3.36
N ARG A 683 -6.20 19.76 -2.62
CA ARG A 683 -5.45 20.83 -1.96
C ARG A 683 -5.31 20.64 -0.45
N ILE A 684 -6.06 19.70 0.12
CA ILE A 684 -6.06 19.41 1.56
C ILE A 684 -5.10 18.27 1.88
N LYS A 685 -4.01 18.58 2.58
CA LYS A 685 -3.01 17.60 2.98
C LYS A 685 -3.06 17.32 4.48
N VAL A 686 -3.87 16.34 4.89
CA VAL A 686 -3.88 15.82 6.27
C VAL A 686 -2.59 15.05 6.54
N LEU A 687 -1.82 15.45 7.55
CA LEU A 687 -0.51 14.88 7.80
C LEU A 687 -0.51 13.78 8.90
N ASP A 688 -1.54 13.70 9.74
CA ASP A 688 -1.72 12.65 10.74
C ASP A 688 -2.47 11.42 10.19
N GLN A 689 -2.06 10.23 10.61
CA GLN A 689 -2.68 8.96 10.22
C GLN A 689 -3.87 8.67 11.12
N LEU A 690 -5.07 8.92 10.61
CA LEU A 690 -6.30 8.48 11.25
C LEU A 690 -6.39 6.94 11.22
N ARG A 691 -6.64 6.35 12.39
CA ARG A 691 -6.81 4.91 12.58
C ARG A 691 -8.21 4.68 13.12
N SER A 692 -9.02 3.94 12.37
CA SER A 692 -10.33 3.48 12.84
C SER A 692 -10.25 2.03 13.29
N PRO A 693 -11.00 1.61 14.32
CA PRO A 693 -11.00 0.24 14.78
C PRO A 693 -11.40 -0.75 13.68
N LEU A 694 -10.71 -1.88 13.64
CA LEU A 694 -10.99 -3.02 12.78
C LEU A 694 -11.56 -4.18 13.58
N ILE A 695 -12.10 -5.16 12.88
CA ILE A 695 -12.64 -6.38 13.49
C ILE A 695 -11.58 -7.18 14.26
N ASP A 696 -10.30 -7.04 13.91
CA ASP A 696 -9.19 -7.63 14.64
C ASP A 696 -8.88 -6.87 15.96
N ASP A 697 -9.19 -5.58 16.02
CA ASP A 697 -9.12 -4.77 17.24
C ASP A 697 -10.27 -5.16 18.19
N VAL A 698 -11.48 -5.33 17.64
CA VAL A 698 -12.63 -5.94 18.34
C VAL A 698 -12.29 -7.30 18.95
N SER A 699 -11.52 -8.12 18.22
CA SER A 699 -11.13 -9.45 18.70
C SER A 699 -10.19 -9.37 19.89
N ALA A 700 -9.32 -8.36 19.92
CA ALA A 700 -8.42 -8.13 21.03
C ALA A 700 -9.18 -7.68 22.28
N VAL A 701 -10.17 -6.78 22.14
CA VAL A 701 -11.04 -6.36 23.25
C VAL A 701 -11.84 -7.54 23.80
N LEU A 702 -12.50 -8.32 22.94
CA LEU A 702 -13.25 -9.51 23.37
C LEU A 702 -12.36 -10.55 24.07
N ARG A 703 -11.13 -10.72 23.61
CA ARG A 703 -10.16 -11.62 24.25
C ARG A 703 -9.75 -11.13 25.63
N GLN A 704 -9.46 -9.84 25.76
CA GLN A 704 -9.11 -9.24 27.04
C GLN A 704 -10.28 -9.35 28.04
N LEU A 705 -11.52 -9.12 27.58
CA LEU A 705 -12.73 -9.33 28.38
C LEU A 705 -12.85 -10.79 28.86
N ARG A 706 -12.51 -11.75 27.99
CA ARG A 706 -12.50 -13.17 28.32
C ARG A 706 -11.45 -13.51 29.38
N GLU A 707 -10.23 -13.01 29.23
CA GLU A 707 -9.14 -13.23 30.18
C GLU A 707 -9.48 -12.65 31.56
N GLU A 708 -10.07 -11.45 31.61
CA GLU A 708 -10.55 -10.86 32.87
C GLU A 708 -11.63 -11.71 33.53
N PHE A 709 -12.62 -12.15 32.76
CA PHE A 709 -13.68 -13.00 33.28
C PHE A 709 -13.14 -14.28 33.90
N GLU A 710 -12.22 -14.95 33.20
CA GLU A 710 -11.61 -16.20 33.66
C GLU A 710 -10.71 -15.98 34.90
N SER A 711 -10.20 -14.76 35.12
CA SER A 711 -9.31 -14.42 36.25
C SER A 711 -10.05 -14.13 37.57
N VAL A 712 -11.33 -13.78 37.53
CA VAL A 712 -12.09 -13.34 38.72
C VAL A 712 -12.95 -14.50 39.26
N LYS A 713 -12.74 -14.89 40.52
CA LYS A 713 -13.49 -15.98 41.19
C LYS A 713 -14.96 -15.67 41.49
N ALA A 714 -15.34 -14.40 41.57
CA ALA A 714 -16.71 -13.94 41.82
C ALA A 714 -17.43 -13.65 40.50
N SER A 715 -18.71 -14.03 40.37
CA SER A 715 -19.54 -13.94 39.14
C SER A 715 -19.34 -12.61 38.38
N PRO A 716 -18.50 -12.58 37.32
CA PRO A 716 -18.19 -11.33 36.65
C PRO A 716 -19.35 -11.00 35.71
N SER A 717 -20.10 -9.95 36.03
CA SER A 717 -21.11 -9.41 35.13
C SER A 717 -20.45 -8.60 34.03
N TRP A 718 -20.95 -8.72 32.80
CA TRP A 718 -20.50 -7.94 31.65
C TRP A 718 -21.69 -7.35 30.91
N PHE A 719 -21.48 -6.19 30.29
CA PHE A 719 -22.49 -5.51 29.49
C PHE A 719 -21.82 -4.69 28.39
N SER A 720 -22.40 -4.75 27.19
CA SER A 720 -22.03 -3.88 26.08
C SER A 720 -23.09 -2.81 25.88
N LEU A 721 -22.66 -1.59 25.59
CA LEU A 721 -23.52 -0.52 25.10
C LEU A 721 -22.94 0.01 23.80
N VAL A 722 -23.77 0.14 22.77
CA VAL A 722 -23.44 0.85 21.55
C VAL A 722 -24.19 2.17 21.55
N TYR A 723 -23.52 3.24 21.15
CA TYR A 723 -24.10 4.57 20.99
C TYR A 723 -23.63 5.21 19.69
N ASP A 724 -24.35 6.23 19.23
CA ASP A 724 -24.07 6.97 18.00
C ASP A 724 -24.09 8.47 18.34
N ILE A 725 -23.03 9.18 17.96
CA ILE A 725 -22.96 10.63 18.14
C ILE A 725 -23.67 11.29 16.96
N ALA A 726 -24.74 12.00 17.25
CA ALA A 726 -25.49 12.72 16.24
C ALA A 726 -24.61 13.80 15.60
N MET A 727 -24.69 13.90 14.27
CA MET A 727 -24.03 14.97 13.50
C MET A 727 -22.51 15.05 13.56
N ALA A 728 -21.78 14.20 14.29
CA ALA A 728 -20.31 14.08 14.38
C ALA A 728 -19.47 15.12 13.61
N HIS A 729 -19.17 14.90 12.31
CA HIS A 729 -18.36 15.81 11.49
C HIS A 729 -18.90 17.25 11.43
N ARG A 730 -20.22 17.41 11.49
CA ARG A 730 -20.95 18.67 11.46
C ARG A 730 -21.00 19.37 12.82
N LEU A 731 -20.54 18.74 13.90
CA LEU A 731 -20.34 19.42 15.19
C LEU A 731 -19.19 20.42 15.09
N VAL A 732 -18.20 20.14 14.25
CA VAL A 732 -16.98 20.95 14.13
C VAL A 732 -17.25 22.26 13.37
N PRO A 733 -17.06 23.45 14.00
CA PRO A 733 -17.13 24.75 13.33
C PRO A 733 -15.99 24.92 12.33
N VAL A 734 -16.32 25.37 11.12
CA VAL A 734 -15.32 25.78 10.12
C VAL A 734 -15.18 27.29 10.14
N ARG A 735 -13.97 27.80 9.89
CA ARG A 735 -13.73 29.24 9.83
C ARG A 735 -14.61 29.92 8.79
N PRO A 736 -15.19 31.10 9.10
CA PRO A 736 -15.97 31.87 8.14
C PRO A 736 -15.24 32.12 6.81
N GLU A 737 -13.93 32.36 6.85
CA GLU A 737 -13.09 32.55 5.64
C GLU A 737 -13.02 31.33 4.70
N ASP A 738 -13.34 30.14 5.21
CA ASP A 738 -13.28 28.87 4.49
C ASP A 738 -14.68 28.36 4.07
N TRP A 739 -15.78 29.05 4.43
CA TRP A 739 -17.15 28.61 4.09
C TRP A 739 -17.39 28.55 2.58
N GLY A 740 -16.87 29.51 1.81
CA GLY A 740 -16.97 29.53 0.34
C GLY A 740 -16.35 28.32 -0.36
N LEU A 741 -15.43 27.59 0.31
CA LEU A 741 -14.80 26.38 -0.21
C LEU A 741 -15.67 25.12 -0.04
N GLN A 742 -16.77 25.24 0.69
CA GLN A 742 -17.79 24.21 0.89
C GLN A 742 -19.16 24.71 0.42
N ALA A 743 -19.17 25.49 -0.66
CA ALA A 743 -20.38 26.02 -1.27
C ALA A 743 -21.01 25.01 -2.24
N PHE A 744 -22.32 25.07 -2.40
CA PHE A 744 -23.07 24.29 -3.38
C PHE A 744 -24.33 25.05 -3.80
N SER A 745 -24.93 24.64 -4.91
CA SER A 745 -26.23 25.15 -5.37
C SER A 745 -27.22 23.99 -5.51
N LEU A 746 -28.52 24.31 -5.43
CA LEU A 746 -29.59 23.35 -5.72
C LEU A 746 -29.91 23.39 -7.22
N ASP A 747 -31.13 23.77 -7.58
CA ASP A 747 -31.60 23.92 -8.95
C ASP A 747 -31.53 25.37 -9.46
N GLU A 748 -31.49 26.36 -8.57
CA GLU A 748 -31.34 27.77 -8.90
C GLU A 748 -29.86 28.19 -8.78
N PRO A 749 -29.16 28.51 -9.89
CA PRO A 749 -27.73 28.85 -9.84
C PRO A 749 -27.40 30.16 -9.13
N GLU A 750 -28.37 31.08 -9.05
CA GLU A 750 -28.25 32.36 -8.34
C GLU A 750 -28.39 32.20 -6.81
N GLU A 751 -28.85 31.03 -6.36
CA GLU A 751 -28.98 30.67 -4.95
C GLU A 751 -27.79 29.79 -4.52
N VAL A 752 -26.98 30.31 -3.61
CA VAL A 752 -25.78 29.63 -3.11
C VAL A 752 -25.96 29.28 -1.64
N PHE A 753 -25.61 28.04 -1.31
CA PHE A 753 -25.61 27.51 0.03
C PHE A 753 -24.18 27.23 0.47
N VAL A 754 -23.80 27.64 1.68
CA VAL A 754 -22.46 27.38 2.24
C VAL A 754 -22.55 26.60 3.54
N HIS A 755 -21.73 25.55 3.68
CA HIS A 755 -21.61 24.83 4.94
C HIS A 755 -20.77 25.62 5.95
N LYS A 756 -21.33 25.85 7.15
CA LYS A 756 -20.64 26.51 8.27
C LYS A 756 -19.83 25.54 9.14
N ARG A 757 -20.04 24.25 8.92
CA ARG A 757 -19.50 23.12 9.69
C ARG A 757 -18.75 22.16 8.79
N GLY A 758 -18.05 21.20 9.38
CA GLY A 758 -17.48 20.10 8.62
C GLY A 758 -18.57 19.34 7.86
N THR A 759 -18.36 19.09 6.57
CA THR A 759 -19.31 18.35 5.72
C THR A 759 -18.73 17.03 5.21
N PHE A 760 -19.61 16.06 4.95
CA PHE A 760 -19.21 14.79 4.36
C PHE A 760 -18.78 15.02 2.91
N GLY A 761 -17.62 14.46 2.54
CA GLY A 761 -17.02 14.67 1.22
C GLY A 761 -15.78 15.54 1.25
N VAL A 762 -15.53 16.29 2.34
CA VAL A 762 -14.31 17.08 2.55
C VAL A 762 -13.30 16.33 3.43
N CYS A 763 -12.06 16.18 2.95
CA CYS A 763 -11.02 15.36 3.57
C CYS A 763 -10.65 15.79 5.01
N SER A 764 -10.71 17.09 5.32
CA SER A 764 -10.32 17.61 6.65
C SER A 764 -11.41 17.43 7.71
N ALA A 765 -12.68 17.23 7.33
CA ALA A 765 -13.78 17.08 8.29
C ALA A 765 -13.56 15.88 9.23
N ALA A 766 -13.18 14.72 8.67
CA ALA A 766 -12.88 13.52 9.45
C ALA A 766 -11.65 13.70 10.36
N TYR A 767 -10.66 14.50 9.94
CA TYR A 767 -9.47 14.76 10.75
C TYR A 767 -9.80 15.58 11.99
N TRP A 768 -10.51 16.70 11.83
CA TRP A 768 -10.87 17.53 12.96
C TRP A 768 -11.83 16.85 13.93
N TRP A 769 -12.81 16.11 13.41
CA TRP A 769 -13.69 15.29 14.23
C TRP A 769 -12.90 14.24 15.03
N SER A 770 -11.98 13.52 14.38
CA SER A 770 -11.18 12.50 15.05
C SER A 770 -10.38 13.09 16.21
N ARG A 771 -9.81 14.29 16.08
CA ARG A 771 -9.12 14.95 17.20
C ARG A 771 -10.05 15.25 18.37
N VAL A 772 -11.23 15.83 18.08
CA VAL A 772 -12.23 16.15 19.11
C VAL A 772 -12.67 14.88 19.83
N ALA A 773 -13.02 13.86 19.06
CA ALA A 773 -13.56 12.62 19.60
C ALA A 773 -12.50 11.83 20.39
N SER A 774 -11.26 11.76 19.89
CA SER A 774 -10.14 11.17 20.62
C SER A 774 -9.85 11.93 21.91
N GLY A 775 -9.83 13.28 21.88
CA GLY A 775 -9.66 14.11 23.08
C GLY A 775 -10.74 13.86 24.12
N ALA A 776 -12.01 13.75 23.70
CA ALA A 776 -13.12 13.42 24.59
C ALA A 776 -12.95 12.03 25.23
N VAL A 777 -12.57 11.01 24.46
CA VAL A 777 -12.33 9.66 25.00
C VAL A 777 -11.17 9.66 26.02
N ARG A 778 -10.08 10.38 25.76
CA ARG A 778 -8.96 10.52 26.70
C ARG A 778 -9.37 11.22 27.99
N LEU A 779 -10.12 12.32 27.87
CA LEU A 779 -10.67 13.04 29.02
C LEU A 779 -11.57 12.14 29.86
N LEU A 780 -12.54 11.45 29.24
CA LEU A 780 -13.48 10.60 29.96
C LEU A 780 -12.76 9.45 30.67
N HIS A 781 -11.71 8.88 30.06
CA HIS A 781 -10.86 7.90 30.74
C HIS A 781 -10.10 8.49 31.93
N ALA A 782 -9.58 9.71 31.81
CA ALA A 782 -8.92 10.39 32.91
C ALA A 782 -9.88 10.68 34.07
N LEU A 783 -11.13 11.07 33.77
CA LEU A 783 -12.17 11.31 34.78
C LEU A 783 -12.71 10.03 35.42
N ALA A 784 -12.75 8.92 34.67
CA ALA A 784 -13.25 7.64 35.14
C ALA A 784 -12.32 6.98 36.18
N ASP A 785 -11.03 7.35 36.17
CA ASP A 785 -9.98 6.69 36.94
C ASP A 785 -10.03 5.14 36.79
N ARG A 786 -9.54 4.38 37.76
CA ARG A 786 -9.57 2.91 37.76
C ARG A 786 -10.98 2.35 37.94
N ASP A 787 -11.82 2.97 38.76
CA ASP A 787 -13.03 2.31 39.23
C ASP A 787 -14.18 2.40 38.21
N LEU A 788 -14.20 3.44 37.35
CA LEU A 788 -15.26 3.65 36.35
C LEU A 788 -14.81 3.41 34.90
N ALA A 789 -13.55 3.04 34.66
CA ALA A 789 -13.05 2.83 33.30
C ALA A 789 -13.71 1.62 32.59
N VAL A 790 -13.89 1.80 31.28
CA VAL A 790 -14.53 0.85 30.35
C VAL A 790 -13.58 0.49 29.21
N TYR A 791 -13.90 -0.55 28.44
CA TYR A 791 -13.34 -0.70 27.10
C TYR A 791 -14.19 0.10 26.13
N HIS A 792 -13.69 1.24 25.70
CA HIS A 792 -14.29 2.05 24.64
C HIS A 792 -13.84 1.54 23.27
N MET A 793 -14.59 1.74 22.18
CA MET A 793 -14.11 1.76 20.79
C MET A 793 -14.93 2.78 20.00
N LEU A 794 -14.25 3.68 19.28
CA LEU A 794 -14.92 4.68 18.45
C LEU A 794 -14.60 4.50 16.97
N TYR A 795 -15.62 4.30 16.15
CA TYR A 795 -15.50 4.32 14.71
C TYR A 795 -16.31 5.50 14.17
N SER A 796 -15.64 6.60 13.82
CA SER A 796 -16.32 7.84 13.39
C SER A 796 -17.29 8.34 14.47
N ASP A 797 -18.58 8.09 14.31
CA ASP A 797 -19.71 8.45 15.15
C ASP A 797 -20.22 7.27 16.01
N ASP A 798 -19.89 6.03 15.65
CA ASP A 798 -20.33 4.80 16.33
C ASP A 798 -19.39 4.42 17.49
N GLY A 799 -19.86 4.57 18.73
CA GLY A 799 -19.16 4.15 19.95
C GLY A 799 -19.61 2.78 20.47
N TRP A 800 -18.67 1.94 20.91
CA TRP A 800 -18.92 0.66 21.58
C TRP A 800 -18.22 0.63 22.94
N LEU A 801 -19.02 0.53 24.00
CA LEU A 801 -18.59 0.45 25.39
C LEU A 801 -18.73 -0.98 25.90
N ASN A 802 -17.74 -1.46 26.65
CA ASN A 802 -17.84 -2.69 27.42
C ASN A 802 -17.38 -2.47 28.85
N ALA A 803 -18.19 -2.93 29.79
CA ALA A 803 -17.90 -2.86 31.22
C ALA A 803 -17.99 -4.26 31.85
N THR A 804 -17.10 -4.51 32.82
CA THR A 804 -16.99 -5.76 33.58
C THR A 804 -17.11 -5.52 35.09
N GLY A 805 -17.51 -6.56 35.84
CA GLY A 805 -17.57 -6.59 37.31
C GLY A 805 -18.96 -6.27 37.89
N GLU A 806 -19.11 -6.36 39.21
CA GLU A 806 -20.39 -6.17 39.92
C GLU A 806 -21.05 -4.79 39.65
N TYR A 807 -20.22 -3.76 39.45
CA TYR A 807 -20.66 -2.39 39.20
C TYR A 807 -20.55 -1.99 37.72
N PHE A 808 -20.60 -2.93 36.78
CA PHE A 808 -20.47 -2.65 35.34
C PHE A 808 -21.42 -1.53 34.87
N TRP A 809 -22.64 -1.48 35.41
CA TRP A 809 -23.65 -0.50 35.06
C TRP A 809 -23.24 0.93 35.45
N ARG A 810 -22.57 1.11 36.61
CA ARG A 810 -22.05 2.42 37.04
C ARG A 810 -21.03 2.96 36.05
N LYS A 811 -20.17 2.10 35.52
CA LYS A 811 -19.14 2.46 34.54
C LYS A 811 -19.76 2.97 33.24
N ILE A 812 -20.77 2.27 32.73
CA ILE A 812 -21.49 2.66 31.51
C ILE A 812 -22.29 3.94 31.72
N LEU A 813 -23.03 4.06 32.83
CA LEU A 813 -23.81 5.27 33.14
C LEU A 813 -22.91 6.49 33.33
N PHE A 814 -21.78 6.33 34.02
CA PHE A 814 -20.78 7.39 34.14
C PHE A 814 -20.32 7.88 32.76
N TRP A 815 -20.04 6.96 31.84
CA TRP A 815 -19.57 7.32 30.50
C TRP A 815 -20.61 8.13 29.73
N ILE A 816 -21.86 7.68 29.73
CA ILE A 816 -22.97 8.39 29.06
C ILE A 816 -23.24 9.74 29.71
N PHE A 817 -23.22 9.80 31.05
CA PHE A 817 -23.37 11.03 31.80
C PHE A 817 -22.24 12.03 31.50
N ALA A 818 -20.99 11.56 31.46
CA ALA A 818 -19.85 12.42 31.13
C ALA A 818 -19.96 12.96 29.70
N LEU A 819 -20.37 12.16 28.71
CA LEU A 819 -20.64 12.65 27.36
C LEU A 819 -21.67 13.78 27.35
N GLN A 820 -22.74 13.68 28.16
CA GLN A 820 -23.74 14.74 28.29
C GLN A 820 -23.24 15.97 29.01
N VAL A 821 -22.41 15.82 30.05
CA VAL A 821 -21.77 16.95 30.77
C VAL A 821 -20.88 17.76 29.83
N PHE A 822 -20.27 17.14 28.83
CA PHE A 822 -19.52 17.83 27.77
C PHE A 822 -20.37 18.11 26.51
N GLU A 823 -21.68 17.92 26.61
CA GLU A 823 -22.69 18.26 25.59
C GLU A 823 -22.47 17.54 24.25
N PHE A 824 -21.94 16.32 24.26
CA PHE A 824 -21.91 15.47 23.07
C PHE A 824 -23.32 14.96 22.74
N PRO A 825 -23.89 15.29 21.57
CA PRO A 825 -25.26 14.91 21.24
C PRO A 825 -25.31 13.44 20.85
N LEU A 826 -26.13 12.65 21.55
CA LEU A 826 -26.33 11.22 21.27
C LEU A 826 -27.63 10.98 20.52
N SER A 827 -27.58 10.11 19.50
CA SER A 827 -28.76 9.58 18.84
C SER A 827 -29.42 8.52 19.73
N TRP A 828 -30.27 8.92 20.68
CA TRP A 828 -30.88 8.00 21.67
C TRP A 828 -31.57 6.78 21.04
N LYS A 829 -32.31 6.97 19.93
CA LYS A 829 -32.95 5.89 19.16
C LYS A 829 -31.97 4.82 18.63
N LYS A 830 -30.68 5.13 18.57
CA LYS A 830 -29.61 4.21 18.16
C LYS A 830 -28.80 3.66 19.35
N VAL A 831 -28.99 4.19 20.55
CA VAL A 831 -28.37 3.67 21.76
C VAL A 831 -29.00 2.31 22.09
N ARG A 832 -28.17 1.27 22.08
CA ARG A 832 -28.58 -0.13 22.27
C ARG A 832 -27.63 -0.81 23.25
N GLY A 833 -28.18 -1.54 24.20
CA GLY A 833 -27.40 -2.28 25.19
C GLY A 833 -27.77 -3.76 25.22
N GLY A 834 -26.82 -4.59 25.64
CA GLY A 834 -27.06 -6.02 25.77
C GLY A 834 -25.78 -6.84 25.88
N ARG A 835 -25.95 -8.16 25.95
CA ARG A 835 -24.85 -9.14 25.83
C ARG A 835 -24.55 -9.50 24.38
N GLU A 836 -25.48 -9.18 23.49
CA GLU A 836 -25.33 -9.29 22.05
C GLU A 836 -25.65 -7.94 21.44
N VAL A 837 -24.73 -7.40 20.66
CA VAL A 837 -24.87 -6.09 20.04
C VAL A 837 -24.37 -6.14 18.60
N GLN A 838 -24.90 -5.24 17.78
CA GLN A 838 -24.39 -5.00 16.44
C GLN A 838 -23.62 -3.68 16.44
N TRP A 839 -22.36 -3.71 15.99
CA TRP A 839 -21.52 -2.52 15.90
C TRP A 839 -20.75 -2.49 14.58
N ILE A 840 -20.75 -1.36 13.88
CA ILE A 840 -20.20 -1.17 12.52
C ILE A 840 -20.57 -2.29 11.51
N GLY A 841 -21.71 -2.93 11.73
CA GLY A 841 -22.22 -4.04 10.93
C GLY A 841 -21.70 -5.44 11.32
N TYR A 842 -20.86 -5.58 12.33
CA TYR A 842 -20.47 -6.86 12.93
C TYR A 842 -21.46 -7.27 14.01
N GLN A 843 -21.74 -8.56 14.08
CA GLN A 843 -22.49 -9.12 15.20
C GLN A 843 -21.48 -9.50 16.29
N LEU A 844 -21.69 -9.00 17.51
CA LEU A 844 -20.81 -9.21 18.65
C LEU A 844 -21.61 -9.85 19.77
N ASN A 845 -21.04 -10.86 20.41
CA ASN A 845 -21.60 -11.48 21.58
C ASN A 845 -20.52 -11.51 22.67
N VAL A 846 -20.71 -10.68 23.69
CA VAL A 846 -19.76 -10.56 24.81
C VAL A 846 -19.97 -11.63 25.88
N LYS A 847 -21.10 -12.36 25.84
CA LYS A 847 -21.33 -13.51 26.72
C LYS A 847 -20.45 -14.69 26.34
N ASP A 848 -20.39 -14.98 25.04
CA ASP A 848 -19.67 -16.12 24.48
C ASP A 848 -18.32 -15.69 23.88
N PHE A 849 -17.95 -14.41 24.05
CA PHE A 849 -16.75 -13.79 23.51
C PHE A 849 -16.59 -14.07 22.01
N SER A 850 -17.66 -13.94 21.24
CA SER A 850 -17.68 -14.26 19.82
C SER A 850 -17.99 -13.04 18.95
N ARG A 851 -17.46 -13.06 17.73
CA ARG A 851 -17.70 -12.05 16.70
C ARG A 851 -18.09 -12.72 15.39
N GLY A 852 -18.83 -12.01 14.54
CA GLY A 852 -19.28 -12.54 13.28
C GLY A 852 -20.13 -11.58 12.48
N ILE A 853 -21.09 -12.13 11.75
CA ILE A 853 -22.05 -11.40 10.93
C ILE A 853 -23.48 -11.67 11.39
N SER A 854 -24.36 -10.68 11.23
CA SER A 854 -25.78 -10.83 11.57
C SER A 854 -26.51 -11.77 10.61
N ASP A 855 -27.55 -12.46 11.08
CA ASP A 855 -28.41 -13.30 10.24
C ASP A 855 -29.02 -12.57 9.03
N LYS A 856 -29.27 -11.25 9.17
CA LYS A 856 -29.74 -10.41 8.06
C LYS A 856 -28.75 -10.38 6.90
N LYS A 857 -27.44 -10.38 7.18
CA LYS A 857 -26.39 -10.42 6.15
C LYS A 857 -26.28 -11.80 5.50
N VAL A 858 -26.45 -12.86 6.28
CA VAL A 858 -26.51 -14.23 5.78
C VAL A 858 -27.68 -14.39 4.82
N ARG A 859 -28.89 -13.99 5.24
CA ARG A 859 -30.10 -14.00 4.41
C ARG A 859 -29.95 -13.17 3.14
N TRP A 860 -29.46 -11.94 3.25
CA TRP A 860 -29.19 -11.09 2.09
C TRP A 860 -28.29 -11.77 1.07
N PHE A 861 -27.20 -12.41 1.49
CA PHE A 861 -26.29 -13.08 0.54
C PHE A 861 -26.93 -14.31 -0.09
N SER A 862 -27.70 -15.09 0.69
CA SER A 862 -28.46 -16.24 0.19
C SER A 862 -29.49 -15.83 -0.86
N GLU A 863 -30.25 -14.77 -0.60
CA GLU A 863 -31.25 -14.19 -1.53
C GLU A 863 -30.57 -13.60 -2.77
N TRP A 864 -29.47 -12.86 -2.59
CA TRP A 864 -28.70 -12.29 -3.69
C TRP A 864 -28.16 -13.39 -4.62
N LEU A 865 -27.59 -14.46 -4.04
CA LEU A 865 -27.10 -15.58 -4.83
C LEU A 865 -28.27 -16.27 -5.54
N GLY A 866 -29.37 -16.56 -4.83
CA GLY A 866 -30.56 -17.19 -5.43
C GLY A 866 -31.13 -16.40 -6.61
N LYS A 867 -31.24 -15.07 -6.49
CA LYS A 867 -31.70 -14.19 -7.58
C LYS A 867 -30.82 -14.33 -8.82
N HIS A 868 -29.50 -14.27 -8.66
CA HIS A 868 -28.57 -14.30 -9.79
C HIS A 868 -28.35 -15.71 -10.35
N SER A 869 -28.47 -16.75 -9.51
CA SER A 869 -28.53 -18.15 -9.95
C SER A 869 -29.70 -18.37 -10.90
N ASN A 870 -30.89 -17.89 -10.52
CA ASN A 870 -32.11 -18.05 -11.32
C ASN A 870 -32.05 -17.25 -12.63
N ALA A 871 -31.41 -16.08 -12.61
CA ALA A 871 -31.18 -15.28 -13.81
C ALA A 871 -30.06 -15.85 -14.72
N GLY A 872 -29.31 -16.86 -14.26
CA GLY A 872 -28.20 -17.46 -15.01
C GLY A 872 -26.93 -16.61 -15.09
N GLY A 873 -26.86 -15.47 -14.39
CA GLY A 873 -25.74 -14.52 -14.49
C GLY A 873 -25.87 -13.29 -13.60
N VAL A 874 -24.90 -12.37 -13.73
CA VAL A 874 -24.78 -11.17 -12.89
C VAL A 874 -24.25 -9.97 -13.70
N LEU A 875 -24.70 -8.76 -13.36
CA LEU A 875 -24.11 -7.52 -13.88
C LEU A 875 -22.77 -7.24 -13.20
N GLY A 876 -21.79 -6.73 -13.96
CA GLY A 876 -20.46 -6.43 -13.43
C GLY A 876 -20.47 -5.47 -12.22
N HIS A 877 -21.36 -4.48 -12.20
CA HIS A 877 -21.50 -3.57 -11.05
C HIS A 877 -22.16 -4.25 -9.84
N ASP A 878 -23.16 -5.11 -10.05
CA ASP A 878 -23.83 -5.87 -8.98
C ASP A 878 -22.86 -6.84 -8.29
N LEU A 879 -22.03 -7.54 -9.06
CA LEU A 879 -20.99 -8.41 -8.52
C LEU A 879 -19.97 -7.62 -7.70
N LYS A 880 -19.49 -6.48 -8.21
CA LYS A 880 -18.55 -5.61 -7.49
C LYS A 880 -19.15 -5.10 -6.18
N ALA A 881 -20.43 -4.70 -6.19
CA ALA A 881 -21.15 -4.30 -4.99
C ALA A 881 -21.27 -5.45 -3.98
N ALA A 882 -21.57 -6.67 -4.44
CA ALA A 882 -21.64 -7.85 -3.58
C ALA A 882 -20.27 -8.21 -2.99
N LEU A 883 -19.19 -8.18 -3.78
CA LEU A 883 -17.83 -8.45 -3.32
C LEU A 883 -17.32 -7.42 -2.30
N GLY A 884 -17.71 -6.15 -2.46
CA GLY A 884 -17.47 -5.12 -1.45
C GLY A 884 -18.04 -5.52 -0.09
N ARG A 885 -19.30 -6.01 -0.06
CA ARG A 885 -19.95 -6.49 1.17
C ARG A 885 -19.33 -7.81 1.68
N LEU A 886 -18.94 -8.71 0.79
CA LEU A 886 -18.26 -9.96 1.17
C LEU A 886 -16.87 -9.74 1.75
N THR A 887 -16.18 -8.65 1.40
CA THR A 887 -14.89 -8.30 2.03
C THR A 887 -15.06 -8.06 3.53
N PHE A 888 -16.17 -7.43 3.92
CA PHE A 888 -16.55 -7.25 5.31
C PHE A 888 -16.79 -8.60 6.00
N VAL A 889 -17.50 -9.51 5.32
CA VAL A 889 -17.76 -10.88 5.80
C VAL A 889 -16.44 -11.64 6.00
N GLY A 890 -15.54 -11.62 5.02
CA GLY A 890 -14.22 -12.26 5.12
C GLY A 890 -13.31 -11.63 6.17
N GLY A 891 -13.58 -10.40 6.61
CA GLY A 891 -12.93 -9.80 7.77
C GLY A 891 -13.35 -10.47 9.09
N ALA A 892 -14.66 -10.66 9.29
CA ALA A 892 -15.20 -11.32 10.49
C ALA A 892 -14.95 -12.84 10.47
N LEU A 893 -15.19 -13.47 9.33
CA LEU A 893 -15.06 -14.90 9.08
C LEU A 893 -13.81 -15.14 8.24
N GLN A 894 -12.66 -15.14 8.91
CA GLN A 894 -11.35 -15.22 8.25
C GLN A 894 -11.18 -16.49 7.39
N HIS A 895 -11.88 -17.58 7.68
CA HIS A 895 -11.87 -18.81 6.89
C HIS A 895 -12.51 -18.66 5.49
N VAL A 896 -13.41 -17.69 5.30
CA VAL A 896 -14.06 -17.38 4.01
C VAL A 896 -13.16 -16.49 3.14
N ARG A 897 -12.28 -15.69 3.75
CA ARG A 897 -11.47 -14.68 3.07
C ARG A 897 -10.63 -15.21 1.89
N PRO A 898 -9.98 -16.39 1.95
CA PRO A 898 -9.19 -16.91 0.82
C PRO A 898 -10.02 -17.11 -0.46
N PHE A 899 -11.31 -17.42 -0.31
CA PHE A 899 -12.22 -17.68 -1.42
C PHE A 899 -12.66 -16.42 -2.16
N LEU A 900 -12.44 -15.23 -1.58
CA LEU A 900 -12.73 -13.96 -2.25
C LEU A 900 -11.70 -13.61 -3.34
N GLY A 901 -10.47 -14.16 -3.25
CA GLY A 901 -9.39 -13.88 -4.21
C GLY A 901 -9.78 -14.21 -5.66
N PRO A 902 -10.22 -15.44 -5.95
CA PRO A 902 -10.71 -15.81 -7.28
C PRO A 902 -11.88 -14.95 -7.77
N LEU A 903 -12.81 -14.59 -6.88
CA LEU A 903 -13.94 -13.75 -7.23
C LEU A 903 -13.52 -12.32 -7.59
N PHE A 904 -12.54 -11.76 -6.87
CA PHE A 904 -11.94 -10.47 -7.21
C PHE A 904 -11.21 -10.50 -8.53
N ALA A 905 -10.44 -11.55 -8.79
CA ALA A 905 -9.74 -11.74 -10.06
C ALA A 905 -10.72 -11.77 -11.24
N TRP A 906 -11.85 -12.49 -11.09
CA TRP A 906 -12.90 -12.49 -12.11
C TRP A 906 -13.58 -11.12 -12.23
N SER A 907 -13.94 -10.47 -11.12
CA SER A 907 -14.57 -9.14 -11.16
C SER A 907 -13.70 -8.05 -11.82
N ALA A 908 -12.37 -8.19 -11.77
CA ALA A 908 -11.42 -7.23 -12.33
C ALA A 908 -11.42 -7.21 -13.86
N VAL A 909 -11.85 -8.29 -14.52
CA VAL A 909 -11.96 -8.37 -15.97
C VAL A 909 -13.36 -7.99 -16.49
N LEU A 910 -14.33 -7.80 -15.59
CA LEU A 910 -15.71 -7.43 -15.96
C LEU A 910 -15.90 -5.91 -16.04
N SER A 911 -16.46 -5.45 -17.16
CA SER A 911 -16.98 -4.09 -17.31
C SER A 911 -18.27 -3.92 -16.48
N PRO A 912 -18.50 -2.76 -15.81
CA PRO A 912 -19.65 -2.57 -14.92
C PRO A 912 -21.04 -2.80 -15.53
N GLY A 913 -21.21 -2.50 -16.83
CA GLY A 913 -22.48 -2.65 -17.53
C GLY A 913 -22.72 -4.01 -18.19
N HIS A 914 -21.75 -4.94 -18.16
CA HIS A 914 -21.92 -6.24 -18.81
C HIS A 914 -22.67 -7.22 -17.89
N PHE A 915 -23.68 -7.88 -18.45
CA PHE A 915 -24.29 -9.07 -17.87
C PHE A 915 -23.48 -10.30 -18.30
N VAL A 916 -22.99 -11.07 -17.34
CA VAL A 916 -22.18 -12.26 -17.61
C VAL A 916 -22.72 -13.46 -16.85
N GLN A 917 -22.71 -14.62 -17.51
CA GLN A 917 -23.03 -15.88 -16.86
C GLN A 917 -21.92 -16.25 -15.86
N PHE A 918 -22.29 -16.95 -14.78
CA PHE A 918 -21.30 -17.40 -13.81
C PHE A 918 -20.46 -18.55 -14.39
N PRO A 919 -19.12 -18.45 -14.42
CA PRO A 919 -18.27 -19.62 -14.58
C PRO A 919 -18.56 -20.62 -13.46
N SER A 920 -18.59 -21.92 -13.76
CA SER A 920 -18.92 -22.96 -12.78
C SER A 920 -18.06 -22.87 -11.52
N ALA A 921 -16.77 -22.57 -11.65
CA ALA A 921 -15.86 -22.38 -10.51
C ALA A 921 -16.27 -21.20 -9.62
N VAL A 922 -16.66 -20.07 -10.20
CA VAL A 922 -17.14 -18.89 -9.46
C VAL A 922 -18.45 -19.21 -8.76
N TYR A 923 -19.38 -19.86 -9.46
CA TYR A 923 -20.66 -20.25 -8.90
C TYR A 923 -20.51 -21.18 -7.70
N LEU A 924 -19.63 -22.19 -7.82
CA LEU A 924 -19.32 -23.12 -6.74
C LEU A 924 -18.69 -22.42 -5.53
N ILE A 925 -17.78 -21.48 -5.76
CA ILE A 925 -17.21 -20.67 -4.69
C ILE A 925 -18.31 -19.86 -3.99
N LEU A 926 -19.19 -19.20 -4.73
CA LEU A 926 -20.31 -18.45 -4.12
C LEU A 926 -21.25 -19.35 -3.32
N CYS A 927 -21.55 -20.54 -3.81
CA CYS A 927 -22.34 -21.55 -3.10
C CYS A 927 -21.64 -22.01 -1.82
N PHE A 928 -20.34 -22.27 -1.89
CA PHE A 928 -19.53 -22.64 -0.73
C PHE A 928 -19.52 -21.54 0.32
N ILE A 929 -19.30 -20.28 -0.09
CA ILE A 929 -19.36 -19.14 0.81
C ILE A 929 -20.74 -19.06 1.48
N ARG A 930 -21.83 -19.22 0.72
CA ARG A 930 -23.20 -19.22 1.27
C ARG A 930 -23.38 -20.30 2.34
N GLU A 931 -22.91 -21.51 2.08
CA GLU A 931 -23.02 -22.64 3.00
C GLU A 931 -22.18 -22.40 4.28
N GLU A 932 -20.94 -21.94 4.13
CA GLU A 932 -20.05 -21.65 5.26
C GLU A 932 -20.59 -20.54 6.16
N ILE A 933 -21.06 -19.43 5.59
CA ILE A 933 -21.62 -18.34 6.40
C ILE A 933 -22.95 -18.71 7.06
N SER A 934 -23.69 -19.66 6.48
CA SER A 934 -24.94 -20.19 7.06
C SER A 934 -24.66 -21.18 8.18
N ARG A 935 -23.54 -21.92 8.08
CA ARG A 935 -23.10 -22.89 9.09
C ARG A 935 -22.42 -22.20 10.28
N VAL A 936 -21.55 -21.24 10.02
CA VAL A 936 -20.72 -20.55 11.03
C VAL A 936 -20.77 -19.05 10.79
N SER A 937 -21.83 -18.41 11.27
CA SER A 937 -22.00 -16.96 11.20
C SER A 937 -21.27 -16.21 12.31
N MET A 938 -20.94 -16.89 13.42
CA MET A 938 -20.27 -16.37 14.61
C MET A 938 -19.09 -17.26 15.00
N LYS A 939 -17.97 -16.67 15.41
CA LYS A 939 -16.78 -17.38 15.88
C LYS A 939 -16.29 -16.81 17.22
N VAL A 940 -16.07 -17.69 18.19
CA VAL A 940 -15.45 -17.35 19.49
C VAL A 940 -14.02 -16.85 19.26
N VAL A 941 -13.61 -15.80 19.98
CA VAL A 941 -12.25 -15.29 19.89
C VAL A 941 -11.27 -16.27 20.51
N GLU A 942 -10.25 -16.61 19.72
CA GLU A 942 -9.14 -17.45 20.17
C GLU A 942 -8.23 -16.65 21.10
N ARG A 943 -7.65 -17.31 22.11
CA ARG A 943 -6.59 -16.74 22.95
C ARG A 943 -5.38 -16.39 22.09
N ILE A 944 -4.55 -15.46 22.56
CA ILE A 944 -3.23 -15.27 21.96
C ILE A 944 -2.51 -16.61 22.15
N PRO A 945 -2.11 -17.31 21.08
CA PRO A 945 -1.28 -18.49 21.25
C PRO A 945 -0.04 -18.05 22.03
N GLN A 946 0.21 -18.66 23.17
CA GLN A 946 1.54 -18.59 23.74
C GLN A 946 2.48 -19.15 22.67
N GLU A 947 3.64 -18.56 22.47
CA GLU A 947 4.74 -19.19 21.72
C GLU A 947 5.24 -20.39 22.55
N GLU A 948 4.36 -21.35 22.79
CA GLU A 948 4.77 -22.70 23.15
C GLU A 948 5.50 -23.22 21.92
N GLY A 949 6.75 -23.65 22.11
CA GLY A 949 7.68 -24.02 21.04
C GLY A 949 7.17 -25.18 20.17
N ASP A 950 8.07 -25.84 19.45
CA ASP A 950 7.72 -26.94 18.55
C ASP A 950 6.91 -28.04 19.27
N PHE A 951 5.59 -28.14 19.05
CA PHE A 951 4.75 -29.18 19.67
C PHE A 951 4.98 -30.57 19.09
N PHE A 952 5.29 -30.63 17.80
CA PHE A 952 5.49 -31.88 17.09
C PHE A 952 6.66 -31.75 16.10
N ARG A 953 7.55 -32.72 16.15
CA ARG A 953 8.55 -32.96 15.09
C ARG A 953 8.09 -34.18 14.32
N VAL A 954 7.48 -33.93 13.17
CA VAL A 954 6.89 -34.96 12.32
C VAL A 954 7.72 -35.21 11.08
N ASP A 955 7.76 -36.48 10.70
CA ASP A 955 8.23 -36.95 9.42
C ASP A 955 7.16 -37.86 8.80
N ALA A 956 7.18 -37.98 7.49
CA ALA A 956 6.23 -38.82 6.77
C ALA A 956 6.97 -39.72 5.80
N ARG A 957 6.75 -41.02 5.93
CA ARG A 957 7.22 -42.03 4.98
C ARG A 957 6.04 -42.54 4.18
N ALA A 958 6.13 -42.52 2.87
CA ALA A 958 5.15 -43.13 2.00
C ALA A 958 5.75 -44.36 1.30
N ASP A 959 5.01 -45.46 1.32
CA ASP A 959 5.26 -46.69 0.57
C ASP A 959 4.05 -46.96 -0.34
N LYS A 960 4.19 -47.83 -1.34
CA LYS A 960 3.27 -47.96 -2.49
C LYS A 960 1.78 -48.04 -2.12
N ASP A 961 1.45 -48.74 -1.03
CA ASP A 961 0.07 -48.93 -0.56
C ASP A 961 -0.23 -48.32 0.82
N CYS A 962 0.75 -47.70 1.48
CA CYS A 962 0.52 -47.07 2.78
C CYS A 962 1.43 -45.89 3.05
N VAL A 963 0.88 -44.87 3.70
CA VAL A 963 1.63 -43.70 4.18
C VAL A 963 1.68 -43.80 5.69
N VAL A 964 2.85 -43.60 6.27
CA VAL A 964 3.05 -43.56 7.71
C VAL A 964 3.56 -42.18 8.08
N VAL A 965 2.80 -41.47 8.90
CA VAL A 965 3.22 -40.20 9.52
C VAL A 965 3.69 -40.53 10.93
N GLY A 966 4.96 -40.30 11.23
CA GLY A 966 5.57 -40.59 12.52
C GLY A 966 6.27 -39.35 13.08
N GLY A 967 6.31 -39.21 14.39
CA GLY A 967 6.88 -38.01 14.99
C GLY A 967 7.05 -38.08 16.49
N TRP A 968 7.75 -37.09 17.02
CA TRP A 968 7.92 -36.87 18.45
C TRP A 968 6.97 -35.75 18.88
N GLU A 969 6.15 -36.04 19.89
CA GLU A 969 5.34 -35.04 20.62
C GLU A 969 6.29 -34.25 21.54
N SER A 970 6.79 -33.14 21.02
CA SER A 970 7.85 -32.29 21.60
C SER A 970 7.29 -31.10 22.39
N MET A 971 6.11 -31.26 23.01
CA MET A 971 5.38 -30.22 23.75
C MET A 971 6.31 -29.33 24.58
N GLY A 972 6.26 -28.01 24.35
CA GLY A 972 7.09 -27.03 25.07
C GLY A 972 8.58 -27.02 24.67
N GLY A 973 8.97 -27.64 23.56
CA GLY A 973 10.35 -27.69 23.08
C GLY A 973 11.23 -28.72 23.80
N CYS A 974 10.63 -29.75 24.41
CA CYS A 974 11.39 -30.83 25.05
C CYS A 974 12.22 -31.62 24.02
N CYS A 975 13.35 -32.15 24.47
CA CYS A 975 14.26 -32.88 23.60
C CYS A 975 13.63 -34.21 23.14
N THR A 976 13.96 -34.67 21.92
CA THR A 976 13.37 -35.89 21.32
C THR A 976 13.61 -37.18 22.12
N HIS A 977 14.55 -37.19 23.06
CA HIS A 977 14.81 -38.32 23.95
C HIS A 977 13.83 -38.41 25.14
N GLU A 978 13.19 -37.30 25.50
CA GLU A 978 12.15 -37.21 26.55
C GLU A 978 10.74 -37.11 25.95
N ALA A 979 10.65 -36.85 24.64
CA ALA A 979 9.40 -36.70 23.90
C ALA A 979 8.76 -38.05 23.56
N ARG A 980 7.42 -38.10 23.61
CA ARG A 980 6.67 -39.30 23.24
C ARG A 980 6.70 -39.52 21.73
N TRP A 981 7.12 -40.71 21.30
CA TRP A 981 7.05 -41.13 19.90
C TRP A 981 5.64 -41.58 19.50
N PHE A 982 5.21 -41.22 18.29
CA PHE A 982 3.95 -41.70 17.69
C PHE A 982 4.12 -42.07 16.21
N SER A 983 3.21 -42.92 15.71
CA SER A 983 3.10 -43.21 14.28
C SER A 983 1.66 -43.50 13.89
N VAL A 984 1.21 -42.98 12.74
CA VAL A 984 -0.13 -43.16 12.18
C VAL A 984 -0.03 -43.64 10.74
N ARG A 985 -0.71 -44.76 10.44
CA ARG A 985 -0.75 -45.35 9.11
C ARG A 985 -2.02 -44.97 8.35
N LEU A 986 -1.85 -44.28 7.23
CA LEU A 986 -2.88 -43.94 6.26
C LEU A 986 -2.88 -44.98 5.12
N ASN A 987 -4.07 -45.44 4.74
CA ASN A 987 -4.31 -46.40 3.67
C ASN A 987 -5.56 -45.99 2.87
N ARG A 988 -5.85 -46.68 1.76
CA ARG A 988 -7.01 -46.38 0.90
C ARG A 988 -8.36 -46.46 1.63
N ARG A 989 -8.45 -47.19 2.76
CA ARG A 989 -9.70 -47.32 3.54
C ARG A 989 -9.93 -46.14 4.48
N ASN A 990 -8.89 -45.63 5.14
CA ASN A 990 -9.02 -44.54 6.12
C ASN A 990 -8.71 -43.14 5.55
N ALA A 991 -8.00 -43.07 4.42
CA ALA A 991 -7.60 -41.81 3.78
C ALA A 991 -7.59 -41.92 2.23
N PRO A 992 -8.73 -42.27 1.57
CA PRO A 992 -8.79 -42.50 0.12
C PRO A 992 -8.33 -41.31 -0.73
N TRP A 993 -8.52 -40.09 -0.23
CA TRP A 993 -8.07 -38.83 -0.86
C TRP A 993 -6.54 -38.76 -1.06
N ALA A 994 -5.75 -39.39 -0.19
CA ALA A 994 -4.29 -39.40 -0.29
C ALA A 994 -3.78 -40.23 -1.48
N PHE A 995 -4.68 -40.99 -2.12
CA PHE A 995 -4.40 -41.92 -3.22
C PHE A 995 -5.15 -41.53 -4.52
N VAL A 996 -5.81 -40.36 -4.57
CA VAL A 996 -6.67 -39.93 -5.71
C VAL A 996 -5.88 -39.59 -6.97
N LYS A 997 -4.62 -39.15 -6.86
CA LYS A 997 -3.74 -38.86 -8.00
C LYS A 997 -2.79 -40.02 -8.36
N GLY A 998 -3.12 -41.25 -7.94
CA GLY A 998 -2.24 -42.43 -8.11
C GLY A 998 -1.38 -42.70 -6.88
N GLU A 999 -0.15 -43.23 -7.09
CA GLU A 999 0.68 -43.73 -5.99
C GLU A 999 1.00 -42.65 -4.92
N PRO A 1000 0.73 -42.93 -3.63
CA PRO A 1000 0.77 -41.94 -2.54
C PRO A 1000 2.17 -41.38 -2.26
N PHE A 1001 3.23 -42.09 -2.67
CA PHE A 1001 4.61 -41.65 -2.45
C PHE A 1001 4.98 -40.37 -3.21
N ARG A 1002 4.31 -40.07 -4.33
CA ARG A 1002 4.56 -38.87 -5.14
C ARG A 1002 3.90 -37.61 -4.56
N VAL A 1003 2.91 -37.74 -3.68
CA VAL A 1003 2.08 -36.62 -3.19
C VAL A 1003 2.53 -36.12 -1.81
N ILE A 1004 3.11 -36.99 -0.97
CA ILE A 1004 3.39 -36.69 0.45
C ILE A 1004 4.88 -36.40 0.70
N ALA A 1005 5.78 -36.79 -0.20
CA ALA A 1005 7.22 -36.55 -0.07
C ALA A 1005 7.67 -35.07 -0.18
N SER A 1006 6.76 -34.12 -0.48
CA SER A 1006 7.09 -32.70 -0.68
C SER A 1006 6.38 -31.73 0.27
N ARG A 1007 5.70 -32.22 1.32
CA ARG A 1007 5.10 -31.35 2.33
C ARG A 1007 5.59 -31.77 3.71
N GLY A 1008 6.56 -31.02 4.25
CA GLY A 1008 6.68 -30.90 5.69
C GLY A 1008 5.32 -30.48 6.23
N VAL A 1009 4.63 -31.39 6.91
CA VAL A 1009 3.38 -31.09 7.60
C VAL A 1009 3.79 -30.27 8.83
N ALA A 1010 4.01 -28.97 8.65
CA ALA A 1010 4.02 -28.04 9.76
C ALA A 1010 2.57 -27.89 10.24
N CYS A 1011 2.13 -28.82 11.10
CA CYS A 1011 0.97 -28.58 11.94
C CYS A 1011 1.39 -27.54 12.99
N GLN A 1012 1.25 -26.25 12.69
CA GLN A 1012 1.03 -25.27 13.75
C GLN A 1012 -0.34 -25.55 14.33
N GLY A 1013 -0.37 -26.37 15.39
CA GLY A 1013 -1.56 -26.58 16.20
C GLY A 1013 -1.89 -25.30 16.96
N GLN A 1014 -2.81 -24.51 16.42
CA GLN A 1014 -3.72 -23.74 17.27
C GLN A 1014 -5.04 -24.52 17.29
N GLU A 1015 -5.57 -24.76 18.49
CA GLU A 1015 -6.70 -25.66 18.84
C GLU A 1015 -6.23 -27.13 18.95
N VAL A 1016 -6.25 -27.78 20.11
CA VAL A 1016 -7.43 -28.24 20.87
C VAL A 1016 -7.07 -28.44 22.35
N GLY A 1017 -7.81 -27.80 23.26
CA GLY A 1017 -7.80 -28.14 24.68
C GLY A 1017 -8.54 -29.45 24.94
N SER A 1018 -7.90 -30.33 25.71
CA SER A 1018 -8.49 -31.45 26.47
C SER A 1018 -9.54 -32.31 25.75
N VAL A 1019 -9.17 -32.99 24.66
CA VAL A 1019 -9.83 -34.23 24.22
C VAL A 1019 -8.74 -35.19 23.75
N SER A 1020 -8.68 -36.38 24.35
CA SER A 1020 -7.67 -37.42 24.16
C SER A 1020 -7.01 -37.41 22.78
N ALA A 1021 -5.69 -37.17 22.75
CA ALA A 1021 -4.84 -36.96 21.57
C ALA A 1021 -4.90 -38.04 20.47
N VAL A 1022 -5.55 -39.18 20.74
CA VAL A 1022 -5.80 -40.25 19.77
C VAL A 1022 -6.96 -39.91 18.81
N HIS A 1023 -7.87 -39.01 19.18
CA HIS A 1023 -8.98 -38.57 18.30
C HIS A 1023 -8.56 -37.46 17.32
N VAL A 1024 -7.63 -36.58 17.71
CA VAL A 1024 -7.18 -35.44 16.88
C VAL A 1024 -6.38 -35.90 15.66
N LEU A 1025 -5.61 -36.99 15.77
CA LEU A 1025 -4.92 -37.59 14.62
C LEU A 1025 -5.86 -38.24 13.58
N ARG A 1026 -7.15 -38.44 13.90
CA ARG A 1026 -8.16 -38.84 12.90
C ARG A 1026 -8.78 -37.65 12.16
N CYS A 1027 -8.65 -36.41 12.65
CA CYS A 1027 -9.34 -35.24 12.09
C CYS A 1027 -8.42 -34.09 11.61
N ALA A 1028 -7.21 -33.92 12.15
CA ALA A 1028 -6.48 -32.64 12.03
C ALA A 1028 -5.53 -32.49 10.82
N SER A 1029 -5.05 -33.56 10.18
CA SER A 1029 -4.13 -33.46 9.01
C SER A 1029 -4.86 -33.26 7.66
N LEU A 1030 -6.11 -32.82 7.71
CA LEU A 1030 -7.08 -33.09 6.65
C LEU A 1030 -7.89 -31.87 6.18
N LEU A 1031 -8.00 -30.77 6.93
CA LEU A 1031 -9.00 -29.73 6.61
C LEU A 1031 -8.67 -28.82 5.41
N HIS A 1032 -7.41 -28.51 5.10
CA HIS A 1032 -7.10 -27.47 4.11
C HIS A 1032 -7.05 -27.96 2.64
N ALA A 1033 -6.86 -29.28 2.41
CA ALA A 1033 -6.89 -29.88 1.08
C ALA A 1033 -8.19 -30.65 0.78
N VAL A 1034 -8.93 -31.10 1.81
CA VAL A 1034 -10.13 -31.94 1.64
C VAL A 1034 -11.40 -31.14 1.39
N LEU A 1035 -11.48 -29.86 1.75
CA LEU A 1035 -12.62 -29.03 1.37
C LEU A 1035 -12.75 -28.83 -0.15
N HIS A 1036 -11.67 -28.98 -0.93
CA HIS A 1036 -11.72 -28.83 -2.39
C HIS A 1036 -12.11 -30.11 -3.16
N VAL A 1037 -11.92 -31.31 -2.57
CA VAL A 1037 -12.17 -32.62 -3.21
C VAL A 1037 -13.38 -33.35 -2.62
N ARG A 1038 -13.69 -33.16 -1.33
CA ARG A 1038 -14.87 -33.77 -0.69
C ARG A 1038 -16.15 -33.02 -1.01
N CYS A 1039 -16.08 -31.69 -1.21
CA CYS A 1039 -17.21 -30.92 -1.72
C CYS A 1039 -17.53 -31.33 -3.16
N THR A 1040 -16.56 -31.50 -4.05
CA THR A 1040 -16.82 -31.92 -5.43
C THR A 1040 -17.45 -33.32 -5.53
N TRP A 1041 -17.08 -34.27 -4.65
CA TRP A 1041 -17.64 -35.64 -4.67
C TRP A 1041 -19.03 -35.74 -4.00
N ASN A 1042 -19.26 -35.11 -2.84
CA ASN A 1042 -20.59 -35.10 -2.21
C ASN A 1042 -21.61 -34.23 -2.96
N LEU A 1043 -21.15 -33.19 -3.67
CA LEU A 1043 -21.99 -32.35 -4.53
C LEU A 1043 -22.36 -33.08 -5.82
N LEU A 1044 -21.45 -33.87 -6.41
CA LEU A 1044 -21.78 -34.74 -7.55
C LEU A 1044 -22.84 -35.79 -7.17
N VAL A 1045 -22.67 -36.46 -6.03
CA VAL A 1045 -23.59 -37.51 -5.58
C VAL A 1045 -24.97 -36.95 -5.18
N ARG A 1046 -25.05 -35.74 -4.59
CA ARG A 1046 -26.34 -35.10 -4.27
C ARG A 1046 -27.03 -34.47 -5.48
N VAL A 1047 -26.29 -33.89 -6.43
CA VAL A 1047 -26.87 -33.35 -7.68
C VAL A 1047 -27.43 -34.48 -8.55
N VAL A 1048 -26.70 -35.60 -8.67
CA VAL A 1048 -27.15 -36.80 -9.42
C VAL A 1048 -28.36 -37.49 -8.78
N LEU A 1049 -28.49 -37.46 -7.44
CA LEU A 1049 -29.66 -38.01 -6.75
C LEU A 1049 -30.87 -37.06 -6.71
N SER A 1050 -30.68 -35.75 -6.96
CA SER A 1050 -31.77 -34.75 -6.95
C SER A 1050 -32.37 -34.44 -8.32
N GLN A 1051 -31.69 -34.81 -9.42
CA GLN A 1051 -32.19 -34.67 -10.78
C GLN A 1051 -32.58 -36.04 -11.31
N GLY A 1052 -33.84 -36.42 -11.08
CA GLY A 1052 -34.44 -37.58 -11.73
C GLY A 1052 -34.56 -37.35 -13.24
N CYS A 1053 -33.54 -37.73 -14.01
CA CYS A 1053 -33.63 -37.85 -15.47
C CYS A 1053 -32.99 -39.16 -15.91
N ALA A 1054 -33.84 -40.05 -16.45
CA ALA A 1054 -33.44 -41.29 -17.09
C ALA A 1054 -32.51 -41.02 -18.27
N TRP A 1055 -31.38 -41.73 -18.34
CA TRP A 1055 -30.57 -41.84 -19.55
C TRP A 1055 -30.19 -43.32 -19.74
N ASP A 1056 -30.47 -43.78 -20.95
CA ASP A 1056 -30.44 -45.16 -21.43
C ASP A 1056 -29.12 -45.90 -21.17
N VAL A 1057 -29.28 -47.11 -20.64
CA VAL A 1057 -28.24 -48.13 -20.51
C VAL A 1057 -28.14 -48.85 -21.85
N ASN A 1058 -27.30 -48.37 -22.76
CA ASN A 1058 -26.83 -49.16 -23.90
C ASN A 1058 -25.61 -48.50 -24.54
N CYS A 1059 -24.43 -48.71 -23.97
CA CYS A 1059 -23.20 -48.71 -24.73
C CYS A 1059 -22.06 -49.32 -23.88
N TRP A 1060 -21.50 -50.41 -24.42
CA TRP A 1060 -20.26 -51.10 -24.03
C TRP A 1060 -20.39 -52.20 -22.96
N GLY A 1061 -20.69 -53.40 -23.48
CA GLY A 1061 -20.46 -54.68 -22.80
C GLY A 1061 -19.03 -55.21 -23.01
N GLY A 1062 -18.60 -56.08 -22.08
CA GLY A 1062 -17.36 -56.86 -22.20
C GLY A 1062 -16.88 -57.55 -20.89
N CYS A 1063 -17.62 -58.56 -20.40
CA CYS A 1063 -17.25 -59.70 -19.51
C CYS A 1063 -16.59 -59.50 -18.12
N PRO A 1064 -16.67 -60.49 -17.16
CA PRO A 1064 -17.65 -61.57 -16.92
C PRO A 1064 -18.28 -61.51 -15.48
N PRO A 1065 -19.33 -62.33 -15.18
CA PRO A 1065 -20.15 -62.21 -13.98
C PRO A 1065 -19.56 -62.98 -12.78
N GLY A 1066 -19.37 -62.30 -11.65
CA GLY A 1066 -18.91 -62.97 -10.43
C GLY A 1066 -18.45 -62.07 -9.30
N ALA A 1067 -19.26 -61.08 -8.88
CA ALA A 1067 -19.02 -60.39 -7.60
C ALA A 1067 -20.27 -59.66 -7.04
N HIS A 1068 -21.49 -60.13 -7.35
CA HIS A 1068 -22.70 -59.67 -6.67
C HIS A 1068 -23.00 -60.59 -5.47
N SER A 1069 -22.25 -60.41 -4.37
CA SER A 1069 -22.62 -60.86 -3.02
C SER A 1069 -21.46 -60.68 -2.06
N ARG A 1070 -21.23 -59.45 -1.54
CA ARG A 1070 -20.52 -59.16 -0.27
C ARG A 1070 -20.38 -57.65 -0.01
N LEU A 1071 -21.46 -56.88 -0.15
CA LEU A 1071 -21.51 -55.47 0.30
C LEU A 1071 -22.87 -55.09 0.92
N ALA A 1072 -23.57 -56.06 1.49
CA ALA A 1072 -24.69 -55.84 2.40
C ALA A 1072 -24.29 -56.43 3.76
N GLY A 1073 -23.72 -55.61 4.65
CA GLY A 1073 -23.34 -56.09 5.97
C GLY A 1073 -22.27 -55.30 6.71
N VAL A 1074 -22.20 -53.97 6.60
CA VAL A 1074 -21.48 -53.12 7.59
C VAL A 1074 -22.07 -51.70 7.60
N PHE A 1075 -23.36 -51.52 7.93
CA PHE A 1075 -23.91 -50.21 8.30
C PHE A 1075 -25.14 -50.40 9.19
N LEU A 1076 -24.92 -50.73 10.46
CA LEU A 1076 -25.88 -50.57 11.56
C LEU A 1076 -25.04 -50.51 12.84
N PHE A 1077 -25.14 -49.41 13.58
CA PHE A 1077 -24.82 -49.14 15.00
C PHE A 1077 -24.52 -47.64 15.12
N SER A 1078 -25.10 -46.81 15.97
CA SER A 1078 -26.28 -46.81 16.85
C SER A 1078 -26.25 -45.43 17.53
N HIS A 1079 -27.41 -44.80 17.72
CA HIS A 1079 -27.59 -43.60 18.53
C HIS A 1079 -27.00 -43.75 19.95
N PRO A 1080 -26.52 -42.67 20.61
CA PRO A 1080 -26.63 -42.55 22.05
C PRO A 1080 -27.94 -41.81 22.42
N PRO A 1081 -28.61 -42.21 23.52
CA PRO A 1081 -29.94 -41.75 23.86
C PRO A 1081 -29.93 -40.37 24.53
N ALA A 1082 -31.11 -39.77 24.54
CA ALA A 1082 -31.47 -38.59 25.31
C ALA A 1082 -31.14 -38.75 26.81
N LEU A 1083 -30.45 -37.74 27.35
CA LEU A 1083 -30.78 -37.00 28.58
C LEU A 1083 -29.94 -35.72 28.62
#